data_AF-A0A399M4T7-F1
#
_entry.id   AF-A0A399M4T7-F1
#
_cell.length_a   1.000
_cell.length_b   1.000
_cell.length_c   1.000
_cell.angle_alpha   90.00
_cell.angle_beta   90.00
_cell.angle_gamma   90.00
#
_symmetry.space_group_name_H-M   'P 1'
#
loop_
_entity.id
_entity.type
_entity.pdbx_description
1 polymer ?
#
loop_
_entity_poly.entity_id
_entity_poly.type
_entity_poly.pdbx_seq_one_letter_code
_entity_poly.pdbx_strand_id
1 'polypeptide(L)'
;MDLNNTAVDLEYATNRIKPGKDTILVVGTGLSLALTERKYPQIGWIGLIRNGFSYAVSIGKITAATAEKWCKHLDDSPTTDEILHVAGFLSARLADGGGYDYAAWLKKEFSEVKIHDQALAKTIKALSDAGVKICTLNYDSVLEEVTSLLPVCMTDPNDVVEWFQEERQGILHLHGHWKKPETCILSSQDYQATIQSSTRNFLQQHLTVFEKLVFVGCGGTFEDPNFDKTLTWLREELKSSNLSTFALVRDEEVPTRRADAAWKNIVEPIGFGTDHAALGPFLDNLFRDVTHQHSGSYPDLMGNHVIQRMEQGEKTTALDGIHSPLPSAPQAHSVRHAQSFQAEQILKRDRRLWLAADWGMGEDEFISALIARMSEKTNRVYSVNLSNYTDKASFYSQIEELLGASFASFCSAMSLIDQPYLLLKDVPLDTCDDKIKLYADILSLTDILISFCPELRVILTSRNLPESRNEAIELTAMDGADTRAYIESHPLYQGGLGNDDFTQLFEHTNGVPRFIKEALDKLAVASLDEIISERGSSRINLSGRFGDSLKALSVAPEIEKRYAFSLLKSLSAFPYGEYLDNIKRVDKSKKYTIDHVVILQREGFIYVEDQDSFGHTGSRGSKKRLIVTRPVREWLTQETKPREIAKIKNQAYQLYFGDDWQTSDAKLNHIFKVNDISEKSSEINNAKYFIIDIFAEGQTNERWRTLGIELASQFCATVSKKSYYKVVQDLYVALKSMLDSRDKDQKYWFFIFLCAQSIRMVGDQGTRNEALQMFLDCLDHIQQPKLVGSIKLQIAMIYSSSQDHARAIEYATQAQKLTKGSVAMQASHIAIKHSDLATKDSDISKIQAKAKTKATTLYSNIELERADELDEGPEKVEILKALVGYCHDNKDLYNQIRATLGHADAVMSVRGELEPKEISALISIYHHLYHDNLTNLHSKCHRILWSVFEQKNDIINLLQLFKYSSLYWRLRDNQKPELDAVNKFKALGLPETLAERDPAAAYYYGRRATIES
;
A
#
# COMPACT_ATOMS: atom_id res chain seq x y z
N MET A 1 57.12 -35.56 -4.14
CA MET A 1 57.20 -35.13 -5.56
C MET A 1 55.85 -34.49 -5.92
N ASP A 2 55.24 -33.71 -5.01
CA ASP A 2 53.77 -33.53 -4.97
C ASP A 2 53.29 -32.07 -5.07
N LEU A 3 54.21 -31.09 -5.10
CA LEU A 3 53.87 -29.66 -5.24
C LEU A 3 53.31 -29.29 -6.62
N ASN A 4 53.59 -30.10 -7.66
CA ASN A 4 53.08 -29.86 -9.01
C ASN A 4 51.62 -30.30 -9.21
N ASN A 5 51.08 -31.20 -8.38
CA ASN A 5 49.69 -31.67 -8.52
C ASN A 5 48.71 -30.73 -7.81
N THR A 6 49.06 -30.29 -6.59
CA THR A 6 48.23 -29.38 -5.78
C THR A 6 48.03 -28.00 -6.42
N ALA A 7 49.03 -27.47 -7.13
CA ALA A 7 48.90 -26.22 -7.86
C ALA A 7 47.96 -26.34 -9.08
N VAL A 8 47.98 -27.48 -9.77
CA VAL A 8 47.10 -27.78 -10.91
C VAL A 8 45.66 -27.99 -10.44
N ASP A 9 45.46 -28.66 -9.30
CA ASP A 9 44.15 -28.89 -8.71
C ASP A 9 43.51 -27.59 -8.18
N LEU A 10 44.31 -26.69 -7.59
CA LEU A 10 43.85 -25.37 -7.16
C LEU A 10 43.52 -24.44 -8.35
N GLU A 11 44.34 -24.44 -9.41
CA GLU A 11 44.06 -23.68 -10.63
C GLU A 11 42.80 -24.20 -11.34
N TYR A 12 42.63 -25.52 -11.41
CA TYR A 12 41.39 -26.15 -11.89
C TYR A 12 40.19 -25.72 -11.05
N ALA A 13 40.29 -25.81 -9.72
CA ALA A 13 39.22 -25.40 -8.80
C ALA A 13 38.86 -23.92 -8.94
N THR A 14 39.86 -23.03 -9.01
CA THR A 14 39.65 -21.58 -9.14
C THR A 14 38.97 -21.23 -10.47
N ASN A 15 39.42 -21.83 -11.57
CA ASN A 15 38.82 -21.62 -12.90
C ASN A 15 37.41 -22.18 -13.01
N ARG A 16 37.11 -23.26 -12.27
CA ARG A 16 35.82 -23.94 -12.34
C ARG A 16 34.78 -23.31 -11.42
N ILE A 17 35.15 -23.07 -10.15
CA ILE A 17 34.27 -22.51 -9.12
C ILE A 17 34.11 -21.00 -9.34
N LYS A 18 35.20 -20.29 -9.70
CA LYS A 18 35.24 -18.82 -9.77
C LYS A 18 34.61 -18.18 -8.51
N PRO A 19 35.23 -18.39 -7.34
CA PRO A 19 34.65 -17.95 -6.08
C PRO A 19 34.54 -16.42 -6.04
N GLY A 20 33.39 -15.96 -5.57
CA GLY A 20 33.03 -14.56 -5.39
C GLY A 20 32.23 -14.37 -4.10
N LYS A 21 31.77 -13.14 -3.83
CA LYS A 21 30.90 -12.87 -2.67
C LYS A 21 29.53 -13.55 -2.75
N ASP A 22 29.07 -13.82 -3.97
CA ASP A 22 27.87 -14.59 -4.31
C ASP A 22 28.03 -16.10 -4.09
N THR A 23 29.22 -16.55 -3.67
CA THR A 23 29.47 -17.97 -3.39
C THR A 23 29.08 -18.28 -1.95
N ILE A 24 28.22 -19.29 -1.76
CA ILE A 24 27.77 -19.75 -0.44
C ILE A 24 28.53 -21.01 -0.05
N LEU A 25 29.14 -21.01 1.13
CA LEU A 25 29.73 -22.19 1.73
C LEU A 25 28.65 -23.00 2.46
N VAL A 26 28.44 -24.24 2.02
CA VAL A 26 27.56 -25.20 2.69
C VAL A 26 28.41 -26.12 3.55
N VAL A 27 28.26 -26.00 4.86
CA VAL A 27 29.08 -26.71 5.84
C VAL A 27 28.37 -27.94 6.36
N GLY A 28 29.05 -29.09 6.27
CA GLY A 28 28.58 -30.36 6.80
C GLY A 28 29.31 -30.76 8.09
N THR A 29 28.90 -31.90 8.64
CA THR A 29 29.42 -32.47 9.89
C THR A 29 30.93 -32.66 9.86
N GLY A 30 31.51 -32.96 8.70
CA GLY A 30 32.94 -33.18 8.54
C GLY A 30 33.79 -31.96 8.91
N LEU A 31 33.31 -30.73 8.65
CA LEU A 31 34.05 -29.52 9.01
C LEU A 31 33.96 -29.24 10.51
N SER A 32 32.78 -29.38 11.13
CA SER A 32 32.63 -29.26 12.59
C SER A 32 33.48 -30.32 13.33
N LEU A 33 33.57 -31.54 12.79
CA LEU A 33 34.48 -32.57 13.31
C LEU A 33 35.96 -32.21 13.14
N ALA A 34 36.35 -31.57 12.04
CA ALA A 34 37.71 -31.09 11.85
C ALA A 34 38.07 -29.94 12.82
N LEU A 35 37.20 -28.93 12.93
CA LEU A 35 37.36 -27.79 13.84
C LEU A 35 37.49 -28.21 15.31
N THR A 36 36.91 -29.36 15.67
CA THR A 36 36.94 -29.90 17.03
C THR A 36 37.91 -31.06 17.23
N GLU A 37 38.74 -31.37 16.23
CA GLU A 37 39.67 -32.52 16.23
C GLU A 37 38.99 -33.85 16.59
N ARG A 38 37.72 -34.02 16.20
CA ARG A 38 36.88 -35.21 16.45
C ARG A 38 36.69 -35.56 17.93
N LYS A 39 36.88 -34.61 18.86
CA LYS A 39 36.72 -34.84 20.31
C LYS A 39 35.26 -34.99 20.76
N TYR A 40 34.30 -34.59 19.92
CA TYR A 40 32.88 -34.60 20.22
C TYR A 40 32.10 -35.50 19.23
N PRO A 41 31.94 -36.80 19.53
CA PRO A 41 31.22 -37.74 18.67
C PRO A 41 29.77 -37.33 18.41
N GLN A 42 29.14 -36.57 19.32
CA GLN A 42 27.76 -36.12 19.21
C GLN A 42 27.50 -35.08 18.11
N ILE A 43 28.55 -34.55 17.49
CA ILE A 43 28.40 -33.70 16.30
C ILE A 43 27.82 -34.52 15.13
N GLY A 44 28.12 -35.82 15.06
CA GLY A 44 27.52 -36.74 14.09
C GLY A 44 26.24 -37.40 14.60
N TRP A 45 25.31 -37.74 13.70
CA TRP A 45 24.00 -38.33 14.03
C TRP A 45 24.10 -39.60 14.90
N ILE A 46 24.98 -40.54 14.57
CA ILE A 46 25.11 -41.79 15.35
C ILE A 46 25.57 -41.49 16.78
N GLY A 47 26.55 -40.61 16.96
CA GLY A 47 27.01 -40.20 18.28
C GLY A 47 25.94 -39.46 19.06
N LEU A 48 25.21 -38.54 18.40
CA LEU A 48 24.10 -37.80 18.97
C LEU A 48 23.02 -38.75 19.50
N ILE A 49 22.54 -39.66 18.64
CA ILE A 49 21.47 -40.61 18.99
C ILE A 49 21.89 -41.54 20.13
N ARG A 50 23.13 -42.07 20.12
CA ARG A 50 23.65 -42.92 21.21
C ARG A 50 23.73 -42.17 22.54
N ASN A 51 24.15 -40.91 22.51
CA ASN A 51 24.15 -40.06 23.70
C ASN A 51 22.73 -39.74 24.17
N GLY A 52 21.78 -39.55 23.25
CA GLY A 52 20.37 -39.36 23.57
C GLY A 52 19.73 -40.57 24.24
N PHE A 53 20.04 -41.78 23.80
CA PHE A 53 19.61 -42.99 24.53
C PHE A 53 20.20 -43.06 25.93
N SER A 54 21.49 -42.71 26.08
CA SER A 54 22.14 -42.64 27.39
C SER A 54 21.48 -41.60 28.31
N TYR A 55 21.11 -40.45 27.75
CA TYR A 55 20.36 -39.40 28.45
C TYR A 55 18.97 -39.90 28.85
N ALA A 56 18.21 -40.50 27.94
CA ALA A 56 16.87 -41.03 28.19
C ALA A 56 16.85 -42.11 29.29
N VAL A 57 17.90 -42.95 29.37
CA VAL A 57 18.09 -43.90 30.49
C VAL A 57 18.34 -43.16 31.80
N SER A 58 19.20 -42.13 31.79
CA SER A 58 19.58 -41.38 33.00
C SER A 58 18.40 -40.64 33.65
N ILE A 59 17.42 -40.21 32.86
CA ILE A 59 16.20 -39.54 33.34
C ILE A 59 15.00 -40.50 33.50
N GLY A 60 15.22 -41.80 33.34
CA GLY A 60 14.19 -42.83 33.57
C GLY A 60 13.10 -42.92 32.51
N LYS A 61 13.26 -42.31 31.33
CA LYS A 61 12.28 -42.38 30.22
C LYS A 61 12.26 -43.75 29.52
N ILE A 62 13.39 -44.46 29.55
CA ILE A 62 13.54 -45.81 29.00
C ILE A 62 14.47 -46.66 29.87
N THR A 63 14.40 -47.99 29.72
CA THR A 63 15.31 -48.92 30.41
C THR A 63 16.62 -49.10 29.64
N ALA A 64 17.70 -49.45 30.35
CA ALA A 64 18.99 -49.76 29.73
C ALA A 64 18.89 -50.87 28.66
N ALA A 65 18.08 -51.91 28.91
CA ALA A 65 17.83 -52.97 27.94
C ALA A 65 17.12 -52.47 26.66
N THR A 66 16.22 -51.48 26.79
CA THR A 66 15.57 -50.84 25.63
C THR A 66 16.57 -50.02 24.84
N ALA A 67 17.40 -49.22 25.51
CA ALA A 67 18.45 -48.44 24.87
C ALA A 67 19.44 -49.35 24.11
N GLU A 68 19.90 -50.44 24.72
CA GLU A 68 20.81 -51.39 24.07
C GLU A 68 20.17 -52.04 22.83
N LYS A 69 18.88 -52.43 22.92
CA LYS A 69 18.15 -52.98 21.77
C LYS A 69 18.09 -52.01 20.60
N TRP A 70 17.76 -50.74 20.84
CA TRP A 70 17.65 -49.74 19.78
C TRP A 70 19.02 -49.31 19.23
N CYS A 71 20.04 -49.20 20.07
CA CYS A 71 21.41 -48.87 19.63
C CYS A 71 22.01 -49.95 18.72
N LYS A 72 21.62 -51.23 18.85
CA LYS A 72 22.08 -52.31 17.93
C LYS A 72 21.67 -52.10 16.47
N HIS A 73 20.61 -51.33 16.22
CA HIS A 73 20.23 -50.94 14.85
C HIS A 73 21.16 -49.87 14.25
N LEU A 74 22.08 -49.31 15.04
CA LEU A 74 23.09 -48.33 14.60
C LEU A 74 24.49 -48.94 14.49
N ASP A 75 24.62 -50.26 14.62
CA ASP A 75 25.87 -50.99 14.40
C ASP A 75 25.98 -51.40 12.91
N ASP A 76 27.17 -51.77 12.45
CA ASP A 76 27.42 -52.35 11.12
C ASP A 76 26.97 -51.49 9.91
N SER A 77 27.33 -50.20 9.88
CA SER A 77 27.09 -49.27 8.76
C SER A 77 25.61 -49.12 8.39
N PRO A 78 24.78 -48.53 9.27
CA PRO A 78 23.34 -48.40 9.06
C PRO A 78 22.99 -47.45 7.91
N THR A 79 21.86 -47.70 7.27
CA THR A 79 21.27 -46.82 6.24
C THR A 79 20.65 -45.56 6.86
N THR A 80 20.49 -44.48 6.07
CA THR A 80 19.82 -43.24 6.54
C THR A 80 18.42 -43.50 7.09
N ASP A 81 17.64 -44.37 6.45
CA ASP A 81 16.29 -44.73 6.92
C ASP A 81 16.31 -45.43 8.29
N GLU A 82 17.28 -46.32 8.53
CA GLU A 82 17.46 -46.97 9.83
C GLU A 82 17.86 -45.95 10.91
N ILE A 83 18.76 -45.02 10.59
CA ILE A 83 19.16 -43.93 11.50
C ILE A 83 17.93 -43.07 11.87
N LEU A 84 17.15 -42.63 10.88
CA LEU A 84 15.97 -41.79 11.11
C LEU A 84 14.86 -42.53 11.87
N HIS A 85 14.71 -43.84 11.64
CA HIS A 85 13.76 -44.68 12.37
C HIS A 85 14.11 -44.76 13.86
N VAL A 86 15.39 -45.02 14.16
CA VAL A 86 15.90 -45.06 15.54
C VAL A 86 15.80 -43.68 16.21
N ALA A 87 16.12 -42.62 15.48
CA ALA A 87 16.01 -41.24 15.96
C ALA A 87 14.56 -40.83 16.25
N GLY A 88 13.59 -41.29 15.45
CA GLY A 88 12.17 -41.06 15.68
C GLY A 88 11.67 -41.70 16.98
N PHE A 89 12.13 -42.92 17.30
CA PHE A 89 11.81 -43.54 18.58
C PHE A 89 12.37 -42.73 19.76
N LEU A 90 13.63 -42.33 19.68
CA LEU A 90 14.27 -41.51 20.72
C LEU A 90 13.55 -40.17 20.92
N SER A 91 13.28 -39.45 19.82
CA SER A 91 12.62 -38.14 19.84
C SER A 91 11.22 -38.23 20.45
N ALA A 92 10.44 -39.26 20.10
CA ALA A 92 9.12 -39.49 20.67
C ALA A 92 9.16 -39.75 22.19
N ARG A 93 10.21 -40.42 22.70
CA ARG A 93 10.37 -40.67 24.15
C ARG A 93 10.80 -39.41 24.91
N LEU A 94 11.62 -38.57 24.30
CA LEU A 94 12.10 -37.32 24.91
C LEU A 94 11.10 -36.16 24.76
N ALA A 95 10.21 -36.20 23.77
CA ALA A 95 9.16 -35.20 23.60
C ALA A 95 7.93 -35.45 24.50
N ASP A 96 7.79 -36.65 25.06
CA ASP A 96 6.69 -37.03 25.96
C ASP A 96 6.69 -36.15 27.23
N GLY A 97 5.64 -35.33 27.39
CA GLY A 97 5.53 -34.35 28.48
C GLY A 97 5.85 -32.89 28.12
N GLY A 98 5.83 -32.52 26.83
CA GLY A 98 5.92 -31.12 26.38
C GLY A 98 7.30 -30.66 25.90
N GLY A 99 8.15 -31.57 25.44
CA GLY A 99 9.40 -31.23 24.74
C GLY A 99 10.58 -30.78 25.61
N TYR A 100 10.39 -30.58 26.93
CA TYR A 100 11.44 -30.13 27.84
C TYR A 100 12.66 -31.06 27.87
N ASP A 101 12.45 -32.37 27.94
CA ASP A 101 13.55 -33.34 28.02
C ASP A 101 14.35 -33.42 26.70
N TYR A 102 13.68 -33.22 25.57
CA TYR A 102 14.32 -33.12 24.25
C TYR A 102 15.21 -31.86 24.16
N ALA A 103 14.69 -30.71 24.61
CA ALA A 103 15.46 -29.47 24.67
C ALA A 103 16.67 -29.56 25.62
N ALA A 104 16.47 -30.15 26.80
CA ALA A 104 17.51 -30.35 27.80
C ALA A 104 18.62 -31.30 27.29
N TRP A 105 18.25 -32.34 26.54
CA TRP A 105 19.21 -33.23 25.88
C TRP A 105 20.08 -32.48 24.87
N LEU A 106 19.49 -31.78 23.90
CA LEU A 106 20.26 -31.05 22.89
C LEU A 106 21.17 -29.99 23.52
N LYS A 107 20.68 -29.27 24.54
CA LYS A 107 21.52 -28.32 25.31
C LYS A 107 22.72 -29.01 25.96
N LYS A 108 22.53 -30.18 26.57
CA LYS A 108 23.62 -30.95 27.19
C LYS A 108 24.67 -31.37 26.16
N GLU A 109 24.24 -31.81 24.98
CA GLU A 109 25.15 -32.33 23.95
C GLU A 109 25.99 -31.23 23.28
N PHE A 110 25.42 -30.04 23.08
CA PHE A 110 26.05 -28.99 22.25
C PHE A 110 26.63 -27.80 23.03
N SER A 111 26.23 -27.54 24.27
CA SER A 111 26.67 -26.33 25.00
C SER A 111 28.15 -26.30 25.41
N GLU A 112 28.83 -27.45 25.41
CA GLU A 112 30.24 -27.58 25.83
C GLU A 112 31.20 -27.95 24.69
N VAL A 113 30.72 -27.92 23.44
CA VAL A 113 31.57 -28.14 22.27
C VAL A 113 32.54 -26.97 22.12
N LYS A 114 33.83 -27.27 21.89
CA LYS A 114 34.89 -26.26 21.78
C LYS A 114 35.73 -26.44 20.52
N ILE A 115 36.16 -25.32 19.96
CA ILE A 115 37.08 -25.29 18.82
C ILE A 115 38.49 -25.66 19.28
N HIS A 116 39.11 -26.60 18.57
CA HIS A 116 40.49 -27.05 18.81
C HIS A 116 41.44 -26.69 17.67
N ASP A 117 40.98 -26.70 16.42
CA ASP A 117 41.79 -26.28 15.27
C ASP A 117 41.65 -24.77 15.02
N GLN A 118 42.58 -24.00 15.61
CA GLN A 118 42.62 -22.55 15.50
C GLN A 118 43.09 -22.06 14.11
N ALA A 119 43.81 -22.89 13.35
CA ALA A 119 44.26 -22.50 12.02
C ALA A 119 43.08 -22.55 11.04
N LEU A 120 42.32 -23.64 11.05
CA LEU A 120 41.11 -23.77 10.26
C LEU A 120 40.04 -22.75 10.68
N ALA A 121 39.88 -22.50 11.99
CA ALA A 121 38.98 -21.47 12.48
C ALA A 121 39.30 -20.08 11.93
N LYS A 122 40.59 -19.71 11.87
CA LYS A 122 41.02 -18.43 11.27
C LYS A 122 40.70 -18.35 9.79
N THR A 123 40.89 -19.44 9.03
CA THR A 123 40.50 -19.48 7.62
C THR A 123 39.00 -19.25 7.45
N ILE A 124 38.15 -19.98 8.19
CA ILE A 124 36.70 -19.81 8.10
C ILE A 124 36.26 -18.40 8.53
N LYS A 125 36.86 -17.85 9.59
CA LYS A 125 36.62 -16.47 10.00
C LYS A 125 37.00 -15.46 8.92
N ALA A 126 38.16 -15.62 8.28
CA ALA A 126 38.60 -14.71 7.22
C ALA A 126 37.64 -14.72 6.01
N LEU A 127 37.09 -15.88 5.66
CA LEU A 127 36.07 -16.00 4.60
C LEU A 127 34.77 -15.27 5.00
N SER A 128 34.30 -15.50 6.22
CA SER A 128 33.13 -14.81 6.76
C SER A 128 33.31 -13.30 6.83
N ASP A 129 34.47 -12.82 7.31
CA ASP A 129 34.81 -11.39 7.42
C ASP A 129 34.92 -10.73 6.03
N ALA A 130 35.24 -11.50 4.99
CA ALA A 130 35.25 -11.05 3.60
C ALA A 130 33.84 -11.04 2.95
N GLY A 131 32.79 -11.43 3.69
CA GLY A 131 31.40 -11.43 3.26
C GLY A 131 30.95 -12.71 2.55
N VAL A 132 31.70 -13.81 2.65
CA VAL A 132 31.26 -15.12 2.12
C VAL A 132 30.15 -15.66 3.03
N LYS A 133 28.94 -15.83 2.47
CA LYS A 133 27.78 -16.40 3.17
C LYS A 133 28.02 -17.87 3.54
N ILE A 134 27.63 -18.26 4.76
CA ILE A 134 27.79 -19.63 5.27
C ILE A 134 26.44 -20.20 5.70
N CYS A 135 26.10 -21.40 5.21
CA CYS A 135 24.98 -22.18 5.71
C CYS A 135 25.45 -23.57 6.14
N THR A 136 24.69 -24.23 7.01
CA THR A 136 25.07 -25.51 7.62
C THR A 136 23.87 -26.43 7.79
N LEU A 137 24.15 -27.73 7.78
CA LEU A 137 23.18 -28.78 8.13
C LEU A 137 23.35 -29.26 9.58
N ASN A 138 24.35 -28.76 10.28
CA ASN A 138 24.64 -29.17 11.65
C ASN A 138 23.75 -28.40 12.64
N TYR A 139 23.49 -29.03 13.79
CA TYR A 139 22.71 -28.41 14.86
C TYR A 139 23.56 -27.56 15.81
N ASP A 140 24.88 -27.77 15.83
CA ASP A 140 25.86 -27.19 16.77
C ASP A 140 26.09 -25.67 16.56
N SER A 141 26.80 -25.03 17.51
CA SER A 141 27.17 -23.60 17.44
C SER A 141 28.64 -23.36 17.06
N VAL A 142 29.33 -24.32 16.42
CA VAL A 142 30.78 -24.21 16.17
C VAL A 142 31.08 -23.06 15.21
N LEU A 143 30.26 -22.86 14.18
CA LEU A 143 30.47 -21.79 13.20
C LEU A 143 30.20 -20.41 13.80
N GLU A 144 29.21 -20.30 14.67
CA GLU A 144 28.88 -19.10 15.44
C GLU A 144 30.04 -18.72 16.36
N GLU A 145 30.67 -19.69 17.02
CA GLU A 145 31.84 -19.44 17.87
C GLU A 145 33.06 -18.98 17.04
N VAL A 146 33.26 -19.54 15.85
CA VAL A 146 34.35 -19.14 14.93
C VAL A 146 34.13 -17.74 14.36
N THR A 147 32.91 -17.43 13.91
CA THR A 147 32.60 -16.22 13.12
C THR A 147 32.08 -15.06 13.96
N SER A 148 31.56 -15.34 15.16
CA SER A 148 30.78 -14.40 15.99
C SER A 148 29.43 -13.98 15.37
N LEU A 149 28.93 -14.73 14.38
CA LEU A 149 27.62 -14.53 13.77
C LEU A 149 26.52 -15.29 14.55
N LEU A 150 25.27 -14.88 14.35
CA LEU A 150 24.09 -15.53 14.96
C LEU A 150 23.50 -16.61 14.04
N PRO A 151 22.86 -17.65 14.60
CA PRO A 151 22.18 -18.66 13.80
C PRO A 151 20.88 -18.12 13.21
N VAL A 152 20.64 -18.43 11.93
CA VAL A 152 19.40 -18.14 11.19
C VAL A 152 18.70 -19.48 10.90
N CYS A 153 17.46 -19.68 11.35
CA CYS A 153 16.74 -20.93 11.14
C CYS A 153 15.80 -20.85 9.94
N MET A 154 15.68 -21.93 9.16
CA MET A 154 14.73 -22.02 8.03
C MET A 154 13.25 -21.85 8.41
N THR A 155 12.92 -21.91 9.69
CA THR A 155 11.57 -21.67 10.24
C THR A 155 11.21 -20.19 10.34
N ASP A 156 12.20 -19.29 10.22
CA ASP A 156 12.05 -17.84 10.36
C ASP A 156 12.18 -17.18 8.97
N PRO A 157 11.11 -17.15 8.14
CA PRO A 157 11.22 -16.81 6.72
C PRO A 157 11.72 -15.39 6.46
N ASN A 158 11.44 -14.43 7.35
CA ASN A 158 11.97 -13.07 7.24
C ASN A 158 13.48 -13.04 7.43
N ASP A 159 14.00 -13.70 8.47
CA ASP A 159 15.44 -13.77 8.74
C ASP A 159 16.19 -14.46 7.58
N VAL A 160 15.58 -15.48 6.97
CA VAL A 160 16.15 -16.17 5.80
C VAL A 160 16.15 -15.27 4.56
N VAL A 161 15.10 -14.49 4.32
CA VAL A 161 15.03 -13.54 3.20
C VAL A 161 16.03 -12.41 3.38
N GLU A 162 16.12 -11.83 4.59
CA GLU A 162 17.13 -10.82 4.94
C GLU A 162 18.55 -11.38 4.77
N TRP A 163 18.77 -12.66 5.10
CA TRP A 163 20.06 -13.34 4.89
C TRP A 163 20.40 -13.52 3.40
N PHE A 164 19.41 -13.85 2.56
CA PHE A 164 19.61 -13.90 1.10
C PHE A 164 19.97 -12.52 0.52
N GLN A 165 19.32 -11.47 1.03
CA GLN A 165 19.48 -10.07 0.59
C GLN A 165 20.72 -9.37 1.17
N GLU A 166 21.54 -10.07 1.95
CA GLU A 166 22.71 -9.52 2.66
C GLU A 166 22.38 -8.44 3.71
N GLU A 167 21.10 -8.26 4.05
CA GLU A 167 20.61 -7.33 5.08
C GLU A 167 20.82 -7.90 6.50
N ARG A 168 20.99 -9.23 6.60
CA ARG A 168 21.30 -9.95 7.84
C ARG A 168 22.54 -10.81 7.69
N GLN A 169 23.54 -10.56 8.53
CA GLN A 169 24.70 -11.44 8.68
C GLN A 169 24.35 -12.57 9.65
N GLY A 170 24.66 -13.81 9.29
CA GLY A 170 24.29 -14.99 10.09
C GLY A 170 24.77 -16.30 9.47
N ILE A 171 24.67 -17.37 10.25
CA ILE A 171 24.87 -18.75 9.78
C ILE A 171 23.50 -19.38 9.53
N LEU A 172 23.19 -19.73 8.29
CA LEU A 172 21.89 -20.33 7.96
C LEU A 172 21.85 -21.83 8.32
N HIS A 173 21.05 -22.22 9.31
CA HIS A 173 20.81 -23.60 9.72
C HIS A 173 19.65 -24.23 8.96
N LEU A 174 19.99 -25.12 8.02
CA LEU A 174 19.00 -25.78 7.18
C LEU A 174 18.18 -26.83 7.93
N HIS A 175 18.76 -27.46 8.97
CA HIS A 175 18.12 -28.47 9.80
C HIS A 175 17.78 -28.00 11.21
N GLY A 176 17.77 -26.67 11.43
CA GLY A 176 17.54 -26.08 12.74
C GLY A 176 18.79 -26.05 13.61
N HIS A 177 18.64 -25.42 14.77
CA HIS A 177 19.74 -25.12 15.69
C HIS A 177 19.39 -25.56 17.10
N TRP A 178 20.35 -26.11 17.86
CA TRP A 178 20.08 -26.72 19.17
C TRP A 178 19.49 -25.76 20.22
N LYS A 179 19.74 -24.45 20.09
CA LYS A 179 19.12 -23.41 20.96
C LYS A 179 17.63 -23.16 20.65
N LYS A 180 17.13 -23.63 19.50
CA LYS A 180 15.71 -23.68 19.11
C LYS A 180 15.32 -25.13 18.79
N PRO A 181 15.23 -26.02 19.79
CA PRO A 181 15.04 -27.47 19.60
C PRO A 181 13.88 -27.86 18.67
N GLU A 182 12.80 -27.11 18.69
CA GLU A 182 11.61 -27.29 17.85
C GLU A 182 11.87 -27.11 16.35
N THR A 183 12.99 -26.47 15.99
CA THR A 183 13.42 -26.29 14.59
C THR A 183 14.27 -27.46 14.09
N CYS A 184 14.73 -28.34 14.98
CA CYS A 184 15.67 -29.41 14.66
C CYS A 184 15.00 -30.57 13.91
N ILE A 185 15.58 -30.96 12.78
CA ILE A 185 15.06 -32.06 11.94
C ILE A 185 15.89 -33.29 12.18
N LEU A 186 15.33 -34.28 12.87
CA LEU A 186 16.10 -35.45 13.30
C LEU A 186 15.36 -36.78 13.02
N SER A 187 14.04 -36.74 12.82
CA SER A 187 13.21 -37.93 12.59
C SER A 187 12.51 -37.90 11.22
N SER A 188 12.05 -39.07 10.74
CA SER A 188 11.25 -39.15 9.52
C SER A 188 9.97 -38.29 9.55
N GLN A 189 9.41 -38.04 10.74
CA GLN A 189 8.23 -37.17 10.91
C GLN A 189 8.59 -35.70 10.65
N ASP A 190 9.75 -35.25 11.12
CA ASP A 190 10.24 -33.87 10.91
C ASP A 190 10.52 -33.62 9.43
N TYR A 191 11.04 -34.61 8.70
CA TYR A 191 11.20 -34.54 7.24
C TYR A 191 9.85 -34.48 6.52
N GLN A 192 8.84 -35.24 6.94
CA GLN A 192 7.49 -35.16 6.36
C GLN A 192 6.87 -33.77 6.58
N ALA A 193 7.00 -33.20 7.77
CA ALA A 193 6.54 -31.84 8.08
C ALA A 193 7.26 -30.78 7.24
N THR A 194 8.58 -30.95 7.07
CA THR A 194 9.43 -30.09 6.21
C THR A 194 8.92 -30.07 4.78
N ILE A 195 8.67 -31.25 4.19
CA ILE A 195 8.20 -31.41 2.81
C ILE A 195 6.84 -30.74 2.57
N GLN A 196 5.99 -30.65 3.59
CA GLN A 196 4.66 -30.02 3.48
C GLN A 196 4.71 -28.48 3.56
N SER A 197 5.83 -27.90 4.00
CA SER A 197 5.99 -26.44 4.08
C SER A 197 6.33 -25.85 2.71
N SER A 198 5.35 -25.19 2.08
CA SER A 198 5.55 -24.51 0.80
C SER A 198 6.59 -23.39 0.88
N THR A 199 6.58 -22.60 1.96
CA THR A 199 7.54 -21.52 2.19
C THR A 199 8.97 -22.02 2.29
N ARG A 200 9.17 -23.11 3.03
CA ARG A 200 10.51 -23.69 3.20
C ARG A 200 11.01 -24.34 1.92
N ASN A 201 10.15 -25.07 1.21
CA ASN A 201 10.47 -25.63 -0.10
C ASN A 201 10.87 -24.53 -1.10
N PHE A 202 10.16 -23.39 -1.10
CA PHE A 202 10.50 -22.24 -1.94
C PHE A 202 11.89 -21.68 -1.63
N LEU A 203 12.19 -21.42 -0.35
CA LEU A 203 13.49 -20.88 0.08
C LEU A 203 14.64 -21.86 -0.22
N GLN A 204 14.40 -23.17 -0.04
CA GLN A 204 15.38 -24.20 -0.35
C GLN A 204 15.60 -24.37 -1.85
N GLN A 205 14.54 -24.29 -2.66
CA GLN A 205 14.66 -24.26 -4.12
C GLN A 205 15.42 -23.02 -4.58
N HIS A 206 15.15 -21.85 -3.99
CA HIS A 206 15.88 -20.62 -4.29
C HIS A 206 17.39 -20.79 -4.04
N LEU A 207 17.77 -21.28 -2.86
CA LEU A 207 19.16 -21.59 -2.50
C LEU A 207 19.83 -22.52 -3.52
N THR A 208 19.13 -23.54 -4.02
CA THR A 208 19.70 -24.52 -4.95
C THR A 208 19.73 -24.09 -6.41
N VAL A 209 18.86 -23.17 -6.83
CA VAL A 209 18.70 -22.76 -8.24
C VAL A 209 19.49 -21.50 -8.56
N PHE A 210 19.50 -20.52 -7.67
CA PHE A 210 20.02 -19.18 -7.97
C PHE A 210 21.39 -18.91 -7.36
N GLU A 211 21.80 -19.69 -6.35
CA GLU A 211 23.06 -19.47 -5.65
C GLU A 211 24.15 -20.44 -6.13
N LYS A 212 25.40 -20.02 -5.98
CA LYS A 212 26.57 -20.87 -6.23
C LYS A 212 27.00 -21.53 -4.93
N LEU A 213 26.91 -22.86 -4.86
CA LEU A 213 27.12 -23.61 -3.62
C LEU A 213 28.45 -24.36 -3.63
N VAL A 214 29.23 -24.22 -2.56
CA VAL A 214 30.44 -25.01 -2.32
C VAL A 214 30.30 -25.78 -1.01
N PHE A 215 30.13 -27.10 -1.13
CA PHE A 215 29.95 -28.02 -0.02
C PHE A 215 31.30 -28.41 0.59
N VAL A 216 31.42 -28.27 1.92
CA VAL A 216 32.65 -28.55 2.67
C VAL A 216 32.32 -29.44 3.86
N GLY A 217 32.92 -30.64 3.90
CA GLY A 217 32.66 -31.61 4.97
C GLY A 217 31.31 -32.32 4.87
N CYS A 218 30.74 -32.40 3.65
CA CYS A 218 29.38 -32.86 3.38
C CYS A 218 29.30 -34.29 2.79
N GLY A 219 30.22 -35.19 3.16
CA GLY A 219 30.38 -36.49 2.50
C GLY A 219 29.16 -37.43 2.53
N GLY A 220 28.23 -37.26 3.48
CA GLY A 220 26.94 -37.98 3.57
C GLY A 220 25.71 -37.07 3.40
N THR A 221 25.90 -35.78 3.12
CA THR A 221 24.80 -34.80 3.01
C THR A 221 23.90 -35.03 1.80
N PHE A 222 24.41 -35.65 0.75
CA PHE A 222 23.63 -35.96 -0.45
C PHE A 222 22.74 -37.20 -0.31
N GLU A 223 22.86 -37.92 0.81
CA GLU A 223 21.95 -39.01 1.19
C GLU A 223 20.79 -38.50 2.06
N ASP A 224 20.74 -37.18 2.31
CA ASP A 224 19.69 -36.51 3.05
C ASP A 224 18.38 -36.44 2.22
N PRO A 225 17.22 -36.88 2.77
CA PRO A 225 15.97 -36.91 2.03
C PRO A 225 15.48 -35.55 1.50
N ASN A 226 15.79 -34.45 2.20
CA ASN A 226 15.33 -33.12 1.83
C ASN A 226 16.16 -32.54 0.67
N PHE A 227 17.47 -32.81 0.68
CA PHE A 227 18.34 -32.48 -0.45
C PHE A 227 18.10 -33.41 -1.64
N ASP A 228 17.97 -34.72 -1.46
CA ASP A 228 17.72 -35.67 -2.57
C ASP A 228 16.44 -35.33 -3.34
N LYS A 229 15.37 -34.94 -2.63
CA LYS A 229 14.12 -34.49 -3.27
C LYS A 229 14.29 -33.19 -4.05
N THR A 230 14.96 -32.19 -3.48
CA THR A 230 15.20 -30.90 -4.13
C THR A 230 16.06 -31.08 -5.38
N LEU A 231 17.06 -31.95 -5.30
CA LEU A 231 17.97 -32.25 -6.41
C LEU A 231 17.30 -33.12 -7.49
N THR A 232 16.43 -34.06 -7.12
CA THR A 232 15.61 -34.83 -8.07
C THR A 232 14.67 -33.91 -8.84
N TRP A 233 13.99 -33.00 -8.16
CA TRP A 233 13.18 -31.96 -8.78
C TRP A 233 14.01 -31.10 -9.77
N LEU A 234 15.22 -30.68 -9.37
CA LEU A 234 16.11 -29.87 -10.21
C LEU A 234 16.53 -30.62 -11.49
N ARG A 235 16.77 -31.94 -11.41
CA ARG A 235 17.06 -32.80 -12.57
C ARG A 235 15.85 -32.92 -13.50
N GLU A 236 14.65 -33.10 -12.97
CA GLU A 236 13.42 -33.33 -13.74
C GLU A 236 12.95 -32.06 -14.47
N GLU A 237 12.98 -30.91 -13.78
CA GLU A 237 12.40 -29.66 -14.26
C GLU A 237 13.39 -28.81 -15.08
N LEU A 238 14.64 -28.64 -14.61
CA LEU A 238 15.54 -27.64 -15.20
C LEU A 238 16.40 -28.16 -16.36
N LYS A 239 16.58 -29.49 -16.51
CA LYS A 239 17.31 -30.15 -17.63
C LYS A 239 18.61 -29.45 -18.07
N SER A 240 19.27 -28.74 -17.15
CA SER A 240 20.38 -27.82 -17.40
C SER A 240 21.72 -28.52 -17.15
N SER A 241 22.73 -28.20 -17.97
CA SER A 241 24.08 -28.76 -17.91
C SER A 241 25.11 -27.85 -17.22
N ASN A 242 24.72 -26.65 -16.77
CA ASN A 242 25.62 -25.74 -16.05
C ASN A 242 25.53 -25.98 -14.55
N LEU A 243 26.53 -26.67 -14.00
CA LEU A 243 26.65 -26.93 -12.56
C LEU A 243 27.09 -25.65 -11.83
N SER A 244 26.27 -25.16 -10.89
CA SER A 244 26.60 -24.12 -9.91
C SER A 244 26.94 -24.69 -8.53
N THR A 245 27.01 -26.03 -8.40
CA THR A 245 27.21 -26.74 -7.15
C THR A 245 28.48 -27.60 -7.17
N PHE A 246 29.35 -27.38 -6.20
CA PHE A 246 30.65 -28.03 -6.05
C PHE A 246 30.78 -28.66 -4.66
N ALA A 247 31.59 -29.70 -4.53
CA ALA A 247 31.90 -30.29 -3.22
C ALA A 247 33.39 -30.59 -3.10
N LEU A 248 33.99 -30.14 -2.00
CA LEU A 248 35.40 -30.39 -1.70
C LEU A 248 35.56 -31.78 -1.07
N VAL A 249 36.34 -32.64 -1.71
CA VAL A 249 36.60 -34.03 -1.29
C VAL A 249 38.10 -34.32 -1.34
N ARG A 250 38.52 -35.44 -0.73
CA ARG A 250 39.92 -35.89 -0.84
C ARG A 250 40.21 -36.35 -2.26
N ASP A 251 41.45 -36.21 -2.73
CA ASP A 251 41.79 -36.52 -4.13
C ASP A 251 41.44 -37.96 -4.53
N GLU A 252 41.61 -38.91 -3.61
CA GLU A 252 41.25 -40.32 -3.81
C GLU A 252 39.75 -40.57 -3.95
N GLU A 253 38.91 -39.66 -3.46
CA GLU A 253 37.44 -39.79 -3.48
C GLU A 253 36.83 -39.24 -4.77
N VAL A 254 37.54 -38.38 -5.50
CA VAL A 254 37.04 -37.73 -6.72
C VAL A 254 36.51 -38.74 -7.75
N PRO A 255 37.22 -39.83 -8.12
CA PRO A 255 36.73 -40.79 -9.11
C PRO A 255 35.46 -41.50 -8.65
N THR A 256 35.42 -41.91 -7.38
CA THR A 256 34.28 -42.62 -6.78
C THR A 256 33.05 -41.71 -6.71
N ARG A 257 33.22 -40.45 -6.29
CA ARG A 257 32.13 -39.47 -6.22
C ARG A 257 31.62 -39.03 -7.59
N ARG A 258 32.47 -38.97 -8.62
CA ARG A 258 32.00 -38.72 -10.01
C ARG A 258 31.15 -39.87 -10.55
N ALA A 259 31.41 -41.10 -10.11
CA ALA A 259 30.66 -42.28 -10.53
C ALA A 259 29.36 -42.49 -9.72
N ASP A 260 29.26 -41.88 -8.54
CA ASP A 260 28.12 -41.97 -7.63
C ASP A 260 26.85 -41.37 -8.26
N ALA A 261 25.77 -42.16 -8.28
CA ALA A 261 24.49 -41.75 -8.83
C ALA A 261 23.87 -40.54 -8.10
N ALA A 262 24.13 -40.40 -6.79
CA ALA A 262 23.65 -39.27 -6.00
C ALA A 262 24.34 -37.95 -6.37
N TRP A 263 25.56 -38.01 -6.91
CA TRP A 263 26.37 -36.83 -7.25
C TRP A 263 26.34 -36.49 -8.74
N LYS A 264 26.24 -37.54 -9.59
CA LYS A 264 26.30 -37.43 -11.04
C LYS A 264 25.32 -36.38 -11.57
N ASN A 265 25.85 -35.42 -12.33
CA ASN A 265 25.13 -34.30 -12.94
C ASN A 265 24.45 -33.32 -11.97
N ILE A 266 24.77 -33.36 -10.67
CA ILE A 266 24.29 -32.38 -9.69
C ILE A 266 25.46 -31.64 -9.03
N VAL A 267 26.46 -32.39 -8.58
CA VAL A 267 27.57 -31.85 -7.79
C VAL A 267 28.87 -32.26 -8.43
N GLU A 268 29.75 -31.30 -8.68
CA GLU A 268 31.09 -31.57 -9.16
C GLU A 268 32.05 -31.76 -7.98
N PRO A 269 32.64 -32.96 -7.79
CA PRO A 269 33.65 -33.17 -6.76
C PRO A 269 34.99 -32.56 -7.18
N ILE A 270 35.57 -31.77 -6.27
CA ILE A 270 36.86 -31.08 -6.43
C ILE A 270 37.81 -31.59 -5.34
N GLY A 271 38.97 -32.09 -5.76
CA GLY A 271 40.03 -32.54 -4.85
C GLY A 271 40.69 -31.35 -4.16
N PHE A 272 40.82 -31.39 -2.83
CA PHE A 272 41.56 -30.38 -2.07
C PHE A 272 42.95 -30.84 -1.59
N GLY A 273 43.31 -32.10 -1.85
CA GLY A 273 44.54 -32.74 -1.36
C GLY A 273 44.33 -34.16 -0.84
N THR A 274 45.45 -34.80 -0.48
CA THR A 274 45.48 -36.21 -0.03
C THR A 274 45.07 -36.41 1.43
N ASP A 275 45.12 -35.36 2.27
CA ASP A 275 44.79 -35.43 3.70
C ASP A 275 43.93 -34.23 4.14
N HIS A 276 43.12 -34.43 5.18
CA HIS A 276 42.20 -33.42 5.71
C HIS A 276 42.90 -32.13 6.19
N ALA A 277 44.17 -32.22 6.61
CA ALA A 277 44.96 -31.04 6.98
C ALA A 277 45.18 -30.05 5.81
N ALA A 278 45.04 -30.51 4.55
CA ALA A 278 45.17 -29.66 3.37
C ALA A 278 43.95 -28.73 3.14
N LEU A 279 42.81 -29.02 3.77
CA LEU A 279 41.55 -28.30 3.53
C LEU A 279 41.64 -26.80 3.87
N GLY A 280 42.19 -26.44 5.03
CA GLY A 280 42.32 -25.05 5.46
C GLY A 280 43.16 -24.21 4.49
N PRO A 281 44.42 -24.60 4.20
CA PRO A 281 45.24 -23.93 3.20
C PRO A 281 44.60 -23.91 1.80
N PHE A 282 43.88 -24.96 1.39
CA PHE A 282 43.19 -24.97 0.11
C PHE A 282 42.07 -23.92 0.04
N LEU A 283 41.23 -23.82 1.08
CA LEU A 283 40.16 -22.82 1.17
C LEU A 283 40.70 -21.38 1.17
N ASP A 284 41.75 -21.12 1.94
CA ASP A 284 42.39 -19.80 2.00
C ASP A 284 42.91 -19.36 0.62
N ASN A 285 43.52 -20.28 -0.13
CA ASN A 285 44.02 -20.00 -1.46
C ASN A 285 42.91 -19.90 -2.52
N LEU A 286 41.86 -20.72 -2.42
CA LEU A 286 40.73 -20.70 -3.36
C LEU A 286 40.00 -19.35 -3.32
N PHE A 287 39.84 -18.76 -2.13
CA PHE A 287 39.14 -17.49 -1.93
C PHE A 287 40.07 -16.28 -1.78
N ARG A 288 41.36 -16.43 -2.12
CA ARG A 288 42.39 -15.39 -1.92
C ARG A 288 41.99 -14.05 -2.53
N ASP A 289 41.43 -14.04 -3.73
CA ASP A 289 41.03 -12.79 -4.39
C ASP A 289 39.86 -12.10 -3.67
N VAL A 290 38.96 -12.86 -3.06
CA VAL A 290 37.82 -12.35 -2.28
C VAL A 290 38.31 -11.73 -0.97
N THR A 291 39.24 -12.40 -0.28
CA THR A 291 39.78 -11.93 1.00
C THR A 291 40.75 -10.74 0.85
N HIS A 292 41.47 -10.61 -0.28
CA HIS A 292 42.41 -9.50 -0.53
C HIS A 292 41.77 -8.19 -1.05
N GLN A 293 40.60 -8.25 -1.69
CA GLN A 293 39.89 -7.06 -2.21
C GLN A 293 39.29 -6.15 -1.10
N HIS A 294 39.41 -6.52 0.18
CA HIS A 294 38.89 -5.76 1.33
C HIS A 294 39.94 -4.98 2.14
N SER A 295 41.06 -4.58 1.54
CA SER A 295 42.00 -3.61 2.12
C SER A 295 41.64 -2.14 1.83
N GLY A 296 40.39 -1.84 1.48
CA GLY A 296 39.82 -0.50 1.34
C GLY A 296 39.02 -0.12 2.60
N SER A 297 39.46 0.94 3.28
CA SER A 297 38.99 1.45 4.56
C SER A 297 37.46 1.60 4.69
N TYR A 298 36.88 0.80 5.61
CA TYR A 298 35.67 1.15 6.35
C TYR A 298 35.99 2.23 7.41
N PRO A 299 35.04 3.09 7.82
CA PRO A 299 35.24 3.98 8.96
C PRO A 299 35.59 3.16 10.20
N ASP A 300 36.70 3.55 10.80
CA ASP A 300 37.35 2.93 11.94
C ASP A 300 36.41 2.85 13.16
N LEU A 301 35.86 1.66 13.41
CA LEU A 301 35.17 1.28 14.65
C LEU A 301 36.14 0.70 15.70
N MET A 302 37.46 0.91 15.57
CA MET A 302 38.40 0.61 16.65
C MET A 302 38.66 1.87 17.46
N GLY A 303 38.04 1.90 18.64
CA GLY A 303 38.18 2.97 19.63
C GLY A 303 39.62 3.16 20.10
N ASN A 304 40.31 4.12 19.50
CA ASN A 304 41.49 4.76 20.10
C ASN A 304 41.07 6.00 20.90
N HIS A 305 40.20 5.82 21.89
CA HIS A 305 40.03 6.80 22.98
C HIS A 305 39.66 6.21 24.35
N VAL A 306 39.69 4.88 24.54
CA VAL A 306 39.28 4.24 25.81
C VAL A 306 40.45 3.58 26.57
N ILE A 307 41.70 3.96 26.31
CA ILE A 307 42.83 3.55 27.19
C ILE A 307 42.94 4.44 28.45
N GLN A 308 42.05 5.42 28.61
CA GLN A 308 41.89 6.14 29.88
C GLN A 308 40.42 6.18 30.28
N ARG A 309 39.91 5.06 30.80
CA ARG A 309 38.85 4.94 31.84
C ARG A 309 38.39 3.48 32.00
N MET A 310 39.32 2.52 32.03
CA MET A 310 39.04 1.16 32.51
C MET A 310 39.23 1.07 34.03
N GLU A 311 38.52 1.91 34.80
CA GLU A 311 38.52 1.82 36.27
C GLU A 311 37.14 1.52 36.90
N GLN A 312 36.08 1.33 36.11
CA GLN A 312 34.78 0.91 36.66
C GLN A 312 34.17 -0.15 35.74
N GLY A 313 34.15 -1.40 36.21
CA GLY A 313 33.82 -2.58 35.41
C GLY A 313 32.34 -2.70 35.01
N GLU A 314 31.88 -1.90 34.05
CA GLU A 314 30.58 -2.07 33.38
C GLU A 314 30.75 -2.80 32.05
N LYS A 315 29.99 -3.89 31.86
CA LYS A 315 29.88 -4.63 30.60
C LYS A 315 29.24 -3.72 29.54
N THR A 316 29.82 -3.63 28.35
CA THR A 316 29.22 -2.94 27.19
C THR A 316 27.94 -3.65 26.76
N THR A 317 26.78 -3.01 26.89
CA THR A 317 25.49 -3.51 26.41
C THR A 317 25.45 -3.45 24.87
N ALA A 318 25.25 -4.59 24.22
CA ALA A 318 25.07 -4.65 22.76
C ALA A 318 23.62 -4.29 22.39
N LEU A 319 23.43 -3.17 21.69
CA LEU A 319 22.11 -2.68 21.28
C LEU A 319 21.61 -3.29 19.96
N ASP A 320 22.41 -4.16 19.33
CA ASP A 320 22.10 -4.75 18.02
C ASP A 320 20.85 -5.63 18.05
N GLY A 321 20.54 -6.26 19.19
CA GLY A 321 19.36 -7.13 19.35
C GLY A 321 18.01 -6.39 19.23
N ILE A 322 18.01 -5.06 19.28
CA ILE A 322 16.83 -4.22 19.06
C ILE A 322 17.02 -3.26 17.89
N HIS A 323 18.10 -3.39 17.12
CA HIS A 323 18.30 -2.58 15.92
C HIS A 323 17.20 -2.88 14.91
N SER A 324 16.58 -1.85 14.35
CA SER A 324 15.42 -1.96 13.46
C SER A 324 15.66 -1.13 12.21
N PRO A 325 16.28 -1.71 11.17
CA PRO A 325 16.42 -1.01 9.90
C PRO A 325 15.03 -0.74 9.33
N LEU A 326 14.76 0.53 9.00
CA LEU A 326 13.54 0.89 8.30
C LEU A 326 13.74 0.75 6.79
N PRO A 327 12.76 0.24 6.05
CA PRO A 327 12.88 0.07 4.60
C PRO A 327 13.08 1.42 3.92
N SER A 328 13.88 1.45 2.84
CA SER A 328 13.95 2.61 1.96
C SER A 328 12.58 2.84 1.33
N ALA A 329 11.99 4.01 1.58
CA ALA A 329 10.63 4.34 1.15
C ALA A 329 10.60 5.70 0.44
N PRO A 330 11.23 5.85 -0.75
CA PRO A 330 11.18 7.10 -1.51
C PRO A 330 9.73 7.54 -1.80
N GLN A 331 8.82 6.59 -1.99
CA GLN A 331 7.39 6.84 -2.18
C GLN A 331 6.70 7.55 -1.02
N ALA A 332 7.21 7.42 0.21
CA ALA A 332 6.63 8.05 1.38
C ALA A 332 7.19 9.47 1.64
N HIS A 333 8.21 9.89 0.89
CA HIS A 333 8.91 11.16 1.12
C HIS A 333 8.05 12.39 0.78
N SER A 334 7.28 12.30 -0.31
CA SER A 334 6.57 13.43 -0.91
C SER A 334 5.05 13.32 -0.78
N VAL A 335 4.56 12.68 0.29
CA VAL A 335 3.14 12.48 0.57
C VAL A 335 2.82 12.81 2.03
N ARG A 336 1.53 12.99 2.36
CA ARG A 336 1.04 13.34 3.70
C ARG A 336 1.74 14.56 4.29
N HIS A 337 1.93 15.59 3.46
CA HIS A 337 2.74 16.77 3.77
C HIS A 337 2.38 17.43 5.11
N ALA A 338 1.09 17.47 5.46
CA ALA A 338 0.64 18.03 6.73
C ALA A 338 1.13 17.20 7.93
N GLN A 339 0.94 15.88 7.88
CA GLN A 339 1.39 14.96 8.92
C GLN A 339 2.91 14.96 9.04
N SER A 340 3.63 14.91 7.92
CA SER A 340 5.10 14.91 7.90
C SER A 340 5.66 16.20 8.49
N PHE A 341 5.12 17.36 8.12
CA PHE A 341 5.53 18.64 8.70
C PHE A 341 5.25 18.71 10.21
N GLN A 342 4.05 18.34 10.64
CA GLN A 342 3.70 18.31 12.07
C GLN A 342 4.63 17.38 12.86
N ALA A 343 4.93 16.20 12.30
CA ALA A 343 5.79 15.20 12.94
C ALA A 343 7.20 15.73 13.13
N GLU A 344 7.75 16.43 12.13
CA GLU A 344 9.05 17.09 12.23
C GLU A 344 9.07 18.16 13.32
N GLN A 345 8.04 19.01 13.40
CA GLN A 345 8.00 20.07 14.41
C GLN A 345 7.92 19.49 15.82
N ILE A 346 7.08 18.47 16.02
CA ILE A 346 6.95 17.77 17.31
C ILE A 346 8.27 17.11 17.70
N LEU A 347 8.93 16.39 16.79
CA LEU A 347 10.23 15.76 17.08
C LEU A 347 11.34 16.78 17.33
N LYS A 348 11.33 17.94 16.66
CA LYS A 348 12.29 19.04 16.90
C LYS A 348 12.09 19.68 18.27
N ARG A 349 10.84 19.87 18.69
CA ARG A 349 10.50 20.54 19.96
C ARG A 349 10.60 19.61 21.16
N ASP A 350 9.94 18.46 21.07
CA ASP A 350 9.68 17.58 22.22
C ASP A 350 10.59 16.35 22.26
N ARG A 351 11.31 16.05 21.15
CA ARG A 351 12.07 14.80 20.94
C ARG A 351 11.26 13.51 21.11
N ARG A 352 9.94 13.63 21.20
CA ARG A 352 8.98 12.53 21.32
C ARG A 352 7.82 12.75 20.36
N LEU A 353 7.49 11.72 19.59
CA LEU A 353 6.33 11.72 18.70
C LEU A 353 5.47 10.49 18.96
N TRP A 354 4.17 10.68 19.06
CA TRP A 354 3.20 9.60 19.08
C TRP A 354 2.51 9.49 17.73
N LEU A 355 2.66 8.36 17.06
CA LEU A 355 2.10 8.09 15.74
C LEU A 355 0.95 7.07 15.87
N ALA A 356 -0.28 7.51 15.65
CA ALA A 356 -1.41 6.62 15.52
C ALA A 356 -1.57 6.23 14.05
N ALA A 357 -1.62 4.94 13.75
CA ALA A 357 -1.81 4.44 12.40
C ALA A 357 -2.77 3.25 12.43
N ASP A 358 -3.82 3.33 11.61
CA ASP A 358 -4.67 2.18 11.36
C ASP A 358 -3.96 1.21 10.40
N TRP A 359 -4.54 0.03 10.22
CA TRP A 359 -3.92 -1.03 9.46
C TRP A 359 -3.61 -0.64 8.01
N GLY A 360 -2.41 -0.98 7.54
CA GLY A 360 -1.99 -0.77 6.16
C GLY A 360 -1.71 0.69 5.80
N MET A 361 -1.60 1.57 6.79
CA MET A 361 -1.31 2.99 6.60
C MET A 361 0.18 3.30 6.33
N GLY A 362 1.07 2.30 6.35
CA GLY A 362 2.48 2.50 5.95
C GLY A 362 3.29 3.28 6.99
N GLU A 363 3.12 2.95 8.26
CA GLU A 363 3.77 3.60 9.39
C GLU A 363 5.30 3.55 9.33
N ASP A 364 5.88 2.39 9.00
CA ASP A 364 7.34 2.22 8.92
C ASP A 364 7.92 3.02 7.73
N GLU A 365 7.22 3.07 6.60
CA GLU A 365 7.59 3.88 5.43
C GLU A 365 7.53 5.38 5.77
N PHE A 366 6.48 5.81 6.48
CA PHE A 366 6.35 7.19 6.93
C PHE A 366 7.46 7.59 7.91
N ILE A 367 7.80 6.73 8.87
CA ILE A 367 8.90 6.99 9.82
C ILE A 367 10.24 7.05 9.08
N SER A 368 10.49 6.16 8.12
CA SER A 368 11.69 6.16 7.28
C SER A 368 11.85 7.49 6.53
N ALA A 369 10.78 7.92 5.85
CA ALA A 369 10.74 9.20 5.16
C ALA A 369 10.92 10.40 6.11
N LEU A 370 10.30 10.36 7.29
CA LEU A 370 10.42 11.41 8.31
C LEU A 370 11.87 11.57 8.80
N ILE A 371 12.55 10.45 9.09
CA ILE A 371 13.94 10.47 9.54
C ILE A 371 14.84 11.04 8.43
N ALA A 372 14.66 10.58 7.19
CA ALA A 372 15.42 11.06 6.03
C ALA A 372 15.22 12.58 5.77
N ARG A 373 14.05 13.14 6.09
CA ARG A 373 13.80 14.60 5.98
C ARG A 373 14.46 15.41 7.10
N MET A 374 14.68 14.81 8.26
CA MET A 374 15.25 15.49 9.42
C MET A 374 16.79 15.46 9.44
N SER A 375 17.41 14.53 8.73
CA SER A 375 18.86 14.31 8.76
C SER A 375 19.37 13.75 7.44
N GLU A 376 20.45 14.33 6.91
CA GLU A 376 21.18 13.81 5.74
C GLU A 376 22.13 12.64 6.12
N LYS A 377 22.32 12.37 7.42
CA LYS A 377 23.15 11.26 7.91
C LYS A 377 22.29 10.00 8.08
N THR A 378 22.93 8.84 7.96
CA THR A 378 22.31 7.56 8.34
C THR A 378 22.17 7.49 9.86
N ASN A 379 20.97 7.72 10.38
CA ASN A 379 20.66 7.59 11.81
C ASN A 379 20.44 6.12 12.20
N ARG A 380 20.87 5.74 13.41
CA ARG A 380 20.58 4.41 13.96
C ARG A 380 19.19 4.36 14.56
N VAL A 381 18.43 3.35 14.17
CA VAL A 381 17.04 3.16 14.60
C VAL A 381 16.95 1.86 15.39
N TYR A 382 16.30 1.92 16.55
CA TYR A 382 16.07 0.80 17.45
C TYR A 382 14.58 0.62 17.68
N SER A 383 14.09 -0.59 17.91
CA SER A 383 12.67 -0.84 18.15
C SER A 383 12.41 -1.79 19.33
N VAL A 384 11.37 -1.50 20.10
CA VAL A 384 10.87 -2.34 21.20
C VAL A 384 9.36 -2.44 21.06
N ASN A 385 8.81 -3.66 21.09
CA ASN A 385 7.37 -3.88 21.00
C ASN A 385 6.70 -3.77 22.38
N LEU A 386 5.69 -2.91 22.49
CA LEU A 386 4.94 -2.61 23.72
C LEU A 386 3.58 -3.29 23.81
N SER A 387 3.23 -4.22 22.92
CA SER A 387 1.92 -4.89 22.90
C SER A 387 1.53 -5.54 24.24
N ASN A 388 2.52 -5.98 25.02
CA ASN A 388 2.36 -6.60 26.35
C ASN A 388 2.71 -5.66 27.51
N TYR A 389 2.87 -4.35 27.28
CA TYR A 389 3.20 -3.39 28.33
C TYR A 389 2.08 -3.30 29.38
N THR A 390 2.43 -3.49 30.65
CA THR A 390 1.52 -3.29 31.79
C THR A 390 1.93 -2.11 32.66
N ASP A 391 3.23 -1.97 32.91
CA ASP A 391 3.85 -0.91 33.70
C ASP A 391 5.35 -0.78 33.37
N LYS A 392 6.02 0.23 33.95
CA LYS A 392 7.47 0.43 33.74
C LYS A 392 8.32 -0.77 34.15
N ALA A 393 7.92 -1.53 35.17
CA ALA A 393 8.69 -2.70 35.62
C ALA A 393 8.65 -3.80 34.57
N SER A 394 7.50 -4.03 33.94
CA SER A 394 7.36 -4.98 32.82
C SER A 394 8.26 -4.58 31.65
N PHE A 395 8.38 -3.28 31.36
CA PHE A 395 9.29 -2.78 30.34
C PHE A 395 10.77 -2.97 30.71
N TYR A 396 11.16 -2.71 31.96
CA TYR A 396 12.53 -2.95 32.41
C TYR A 396 12.92 -4.43 32.29
N SER A 397 12.03 -5.33 32.72
CA SER A 397 12.22 -6.77 32.56
C SER A 397 12.32 -7.18 31.09
N GLN A 398 11.51 -6.59 30.21
CA GLN A 398 11.58 -6.84 28.78
C GLN A 398 12.93 -6.40 28.17
N ILE A 399 13.45 -5.24 28.58
CA ILE A 399 14.78 -4.77 28.14
C ILE A 399 15.88 -5.71 28.66
N GLU A 400 15.79 -6.16 29.90
CA GLU A 400 16.71 -7.14 30.48
C GLU A 400 16.67 -8.48 29.75
N GLU A 401 15.48 -8.95 29.36
CA GLU A 401 15.30 -10.17 28.58
C GLU A 401 15.85 -10.03 27.16
N LEU A 402 15.57 -8.92 26.49
CA LEU A 402 15.98 -8.67 25.10
C LEU A 402 17.49 -8.45 24.95
N LEU A 403 18.10 -7.72 25.89
CA LEU A 403 19.49 -7.26 25.78
C LEU A 403 20.44 -7.94 26.77
N GLY A 404 19.92 -8.72 27.73
CA GLY A 404 20.72 -9.31 28.81
C GLY A 404 21.35 -8.26 29.75
N ALA A 405 20.83 -7.04 29.77
CA ALA A 405 21.41 -5.90 30.49
C ALA A 405 20.33 -5.04 31.14
N SER A 406 20.67 -4.42 32.28
CA SER A 406 19.74 -3.57 33.03
C SER A 406 19.27 -2.36 32.21
N PHE A 407 18.09 -1.84 32.54
CA PHE A 407 17.57 -0.62 31.92
C PHE A 407 18.55 0.57 32.01
N ALA A 408 19.30 0.69 33.12
CA ALA A 408 20.30 1.75 33.28
C ALA A 408 21.49 1.59 32.31
N SER A 409 21.94 0.35 32.09
CA SER A 409 22.99 0.03 31.13
C SER A 409 22.52 0.27 29.69
N PHE A 410 21.26 -0.06 29.38
CA PHE A 410 20.60 0.28 28.12
C PHE A 410 20.60 1.79 27.86
N CYS A 411 20.16 2.61 28.82
CA CYS A 411 20.18 4.07 28.70
C CYS A 411 21.60 4.61 28.51
N SER A 412 22.58 4.05 29.23
CA SER A 412 23.98 4.46 29.12
C SER A 412 24.54 4.15 27.73
N ALA A 413 24.29 2.97 27.18
CA ALA A 413 24.69 2.61 25.82
C ALA A 413 23.99 3.50 24.77
N MET A 414 22.71 3.79 24.95
CA MET A 414 21.95 4.65 24.02
C MET A 414 22.47 6.09 24.01
N SER A 415 22.92 6.60 25.16
CA SER A 415 23.47 7.96 25.29
C SER A 415 24.79 8.19 24.53
N LEU A 416 25.50 7.11 24.19
CA LEU A 416 26.77 7.16 23.46
C LEU A 416 26.60 7.22 21.93
N ILE A 417 25.38 7.00 21.43
CA ILE A 417 25.10 6.99 19.99
C ILE A 417 24.77 8.41 19.52
N ASP A 418 25.30 8.78 18.35
CA ASP A 418 24.97 10.05 17.70
C ASP A 418 23.54 10.00 17.15
N GLN A 419 22.66 10.85 17.71
CA GLN A 419 21.27 11.06 17.27
C GLN A 419 20.44 9.78 17.00
N PRO A 420 20.30 8.86 17.98
CA PRO A 420 19.54 7.63 17.81
C PRO A 420 18.03 7.90 17.80
N TYR A 421 17.31 7.02 17.09
CA TYR A 421 15.85 6.92 17.17
C TYR A 421 15.45 5.63 17.89
N LEU A 422 14.51 5.73 18.84
CA LEU A 422 13.90 4.58 19.50
C LEU A 422 12.41 4.50 19.16
N LEU A 423 12.01 3.42 18.51
CA LEU A 423 10.64 3.10 18.15
C LEU A 423 10.01 2.23 19.23
N LEU A 424 8.98 2.73 19.89
CA LEU A 424 8.16 1.99 20.85
C LEU A 424 6.88 1.54 20.15
N LYS A 425 6.91 0.34 19.56
CA LYS A 425 5.87 -0.14 18.64
C LYS A 425 4.66 -0.73 19.39
N ASP A 426 3.46 -0.56 18.85
CA ASP A 426 2.22 -1.23 19.30
C ASP A 426 1.76 -0.93 20.74
N VAL A 427 1.70 0.33 21.14
CA VAL A 427 1.18 0.72 22.46
C VAL A 427 -0.29 0.24 22.63
N PRO A 428 -0.62 -0.50 23.71
CA PRO A 428 -1.89 -1.22 23.85
C PRO A 428 -3.04 -0.34 24.38
N LEU A 429 -3.28 0.82 23.77
CA LEU A 429 -4.36 1.76 24.15
C LEU A 429 -5.77 1.15 24.02
N ASP A 430 -5.92 0.07 23.26
CA ASP A 430 -7.22 -0.50 22.92
C ASP A 430 -7.69 -1.57 23.91
N THR A 431 -6.73 -2.27 24.51
CA THR A 431 -6.93 -3.37 25.47
C THR A 431 -6.83 -2.91 26.93
N CYS A 432 -6.28 -1.71 27.18
CA CYS A 432 -6.15 -1.19 28.51
C CYS A 432 -7.48 -0.61 29.03
N ASP A 433 -7.86 -1.00 30.26
CA ASP A 433 -9.05 -0.47 30.94
C ASP A 433 -8.89 1.00 31.36
N ASP A 434 -7.69 1.40 31.77
CA ASP A 434 -7.36 2.76 32.23
C ASP A 434 -6.32 3.42 31.31
N LYS A 435 -6.81 3.97 30.20
CA LYS A 435 -5.99 4.61 29.16
C LYS A 435 -5.25 5.84 29.65
N ILE A 436 -5.83 6.59 30.59
CA ILE A 436 -5.22 7.81 31.15
C ILE A 436 -3.99 7.42 31.94
N LYS A 437 -4.11 6.41 32.80
CA LYS A 437 -2.99 5.90 33.58
C LYS A 437 -1.89 5.34 32.67
N LEU A 438 -2.24 4.52 31.68
CA LEU A 438 -1.27 3.97 30.72
C LEU A 438 -0.52 5.08 29.97
N TYR A 439 -1.26 6.08 29.47
CA TYR A 439 -0.67 7.23 28.78
C TYR A 439 0.31 7.99 29.69
N ALA A 440 -0.09 8.32 30.92
CA ALA A 440 0.76 9.02 31.87
C ALA A 440 2.02 8.20 32.24
N ASP A 441 1.89 6.88 32.37
CA ASP A 441 3.00 6.00 32.71
C ASP A 441 4.02 5.90 31.57
N ILE A 442 3.55 5.77 30.33
CA ILE A 442 4.39 5.77 29.12
C ILE A 442 5.07 7.12 28.90
N LEU A 443 4.37 8.23 29.09
CA LEU A 443 5.00 9.56 29.04
C LEU A 443 6.12 9.67 30.06
N SER A 444 5.86 9.27 31.29
CA SER A 444 6.87 9.29 32.34
C SER A 444 8.06 8.36 32.05
N LEU A 445 7.85 7.21 31.40
CA LEU A 445 8.94 6.35 30.93
C LEU A 445 9.79 7.04 29.86
N THR A 446 9.15 7.65 28.87
CA THR A 446 9.85 8.35 27.79
C THR A 446 10.56 9.62 28.28
N ASP A 447 10.03 10.34 29.27
CA ASP A 447 10.70 11.46 29.92
C ASP A 447 12.02 11.01 30.59
N ILE A 448 12.03 9.84 31.23
CA ILE A 448 13.25 9.25 31.81
C ILE A 448 14.29 8.98 30.71
N LEU A 449 13.87 8.38 29.59
CA LEU A 449 14.76 8.09 28.45
C LEU A 449 15.36 9.36 27.84
N ILE A 450 14.52 10.34 27.55
CA ILE A 450 14.86 11.58 26.86
C ILE A 450 15.68 12.54 27.75
N SER A 451 15.46 12.50 29.07
CA SER A 451 16.26 13.28 30.04
C SER A 451 17.65 12.69 30.25
N PHE A 452 17.78 11.36 30.25
CA PHE A 452 19.08 10.69 30.38
C PHE A 452 19.89 10.68 29.07
N CYS A 453 19.22 10.54 27.92
CA CYS A 453 19.83 10.50 26.60
C CYS A 453 19.53 11.79 25.81
N PRO A 454 20.44 12.79 25.77
CA PRO A 454 20.15 14.13 25.24
C PRO A 454 19.91 14.17 23.72
N GLU A 455 20.53 13.28 22.94
CA GLU A 455 20.35 13.21 21.48
C GLU A 455 19.29 12.20 21.04
N LEU A 456 18.67 11.47 21.99
CA LEU A 456 17.65 10.46 21.69
C LEU A 456 16.34 11.11 21.24
N ARG A 457 15.77 10.57 20.15
CA ARG A 457 14.40 10.84 19.72
C ARG A 457 13.56 9.57 19.85
N VAL A 458 12.36 9.70 20.41
CA VAL A 458 11.45 8.56 20.66
C VAL A 458 10.21 8.69 19.78
N ILE A 459 9.85 7.61 19.09
CA ILE A 459 8.62 7.52 18.31
C ILE A 459 7.78 6.37 18.86
N LEU A 460 6.58 6.67 19.34
CA LEU A 460 5.63 5.65 19.81
C LEU A 460 4.63 5.35 18.69
N THR A 461 4.29 4.08 18.46
CA THR A 461 3.22 3.72 17.52
C THR A 461 2.04 3.08 18.23
N SER A 462 0.82 3.40 17.81
CA SER A 462 -0.42 2.78 18.30
C SER A 462 -1.48 2.74 17.21
N ARG A 463 -2.54 1.97 17.42
CA ARG A 463 -3.68 1.95 16.49
C ARG A 463 -4.57 3.18 16.63
N ASN A 464 -4.89 3.54 17.87
CA ASN A 464 -5.73 4.69 18.18
C ASN A 464 -4.91 5.86 18.73
N LEU A 465 -5.40 7.08 18.51
CA LEU A 465 -4.84 8.27 19.14
C LEU A 465 -4.97 8.21 20.67
N PRO A 466 -3.95 8.70 21.42
CA PRO A 466 -4.08 8.95 22.86
C PRO A 466 -5.06 10.10 23.14
N GLU A 467 -5.54 10.19 24.38
CA GLU A 467 -6.48 11.26 24.78
C GLU A 467 -5.87 12.66 24.64
N SER A 468 -4.60 12.82 25.04
CA SER A 468 -3.84 14.05 24.84
C SER A 468 -3.17 14.02 23.46
N ARG A 469 -3.55 15.00 22.62
CA ARG A 469 -3.09 15.10 21.23
C ARG A 469 -1.92 16.05 21.03
N ASN A 470 -1.24 16.46 22.10
CA ASN A 470 -0.21 17.50 22.01
C ASN A 470 1.04 17.07 21.23
N GLU A 471 1.37 15.79 21.32
CA GLU A 471 2.54 15.17 20.70
C GLU A 471 2.12 14.03 19.76
N ALA A 472 0.84 13.99 19.37
CA ALA A 472 0.26 12.86 18.66
C ALA A 472 -0.27 13.23 17.27
N ILE A 473 0.05 12.39 16.28
CA ILE A 473 -0.36 12.53 14.88
C ILE A 473 -1.03 11.24 14.43
N GLU A 474 -2.08 11.37 13.63
CA GLU A 474 -2.79 10.24 13.03
C GLU A 474 -2.44 10.12 11.54
N LEU A 475 -1.99 8.94 11.14
CA LEU A 475 -1.83 8.57 9.73
C LEU A 475 -3.18 8.17 9.17
N THR A 476 -3.68 8.98 8.24
CA THR A 476 -4.89 8.71 7.48
C THR A 476 -4.55 8.16 6.10
N ALA A 477 -5.55 7.62 5.41
CA ALA A 477 -5.40 7.28 3.99
C ALA A 477 -4.94 8.52 3.19
N MET A 478 -4.17 8.29 2.14
CA MET A 478 -3.69 9.33 1.23
C MET A 478 -4.86 9.91 0.44
N ASP A 479 -4.79 11.19 0.10
CA ASP A 479 -5.73 11.76 -0.86
C ASP A 479 -5.35 11.35 -2.30
N GLY A 480 -6.13 11.78 -3.30
CA GLY A 480 -5.88 11.40 -4.68
C GLY A 480 -4.51 11.84 -5.22
N ALA A 481 -4.02 13.04 -4.89
CA ALA A 481 -2.71 13.50 -5.39
C ALA A 481 -1.57 12.85 -4.61
N ASP A 482 -1.72 12.65 -3.30
CA ASP A 482 -0.73 11.92 -2.53
C ASP A 482 -0.66 10.46 -2.99
N THR A 483 -1.79 9.84 -3.34
CA THR A 483 -1.83 8.50 -3.96
C THR A 483 -1.07 8.46 -5.28
N ARG A 484 -1.28 9.46 -6.15
CA ARG A 484 -0.55 9.60 -7.40
C ARG A 484 0.96 9.76 -7.16
N ALA A 485 1.35 10.72 -6.32
CA ALA A 485 2.76 10.99 -6.01
C ALA A 485 3.45 9.77 -5.38
N TYR A 486 2.75 9.05 -4.50
CA TYR A 486 3.20 7.78 -3.93
C TYR A 486 3.48 6.75 -5.03
N ILE A 487 2.53 6.54 -5.96
CA ILE A 487 2.67 5.58 -7.06
C ILE A 487 3.82 5.98 -7.98
N GLU A 488 3.88 7.24 -8.41
CA GLU A 488 4.91 7.74 -9.34
C GLU A 488 6.31 7.58 -8.77
N SER A 489 6.46 7.67 -7.44
CA SER A 489 7.74 7.51 -6.73
C SER A 489 7.98 6.08 -6.25
N HIS A 490 7.07 5.14 -6.51
CA HIS A 490 7.16 3.77 -6.03
C HIS A 490 8.14 2.96 -6.91
N PRO A 491 9.08 2.18 -6.34
CA PRO A 491 10.07 1.41 -7.11
C PRO A 491 9.47 0.40 -8.10
N LEU A 492 8.26 -0.10 -7.83
CA LEU A 492 7.55 -1.04 -8.69
C LEU A 492 6.83 -0.37 -9.89
N TYR A 493 6.70 0.96 -9.90
CA TYR A 493 5.98 1.65 -10.96
C TYR A 493 6.86 1.81 -12.20
N GLN A 494 6.41 1.26 -13.33
CA GLN A 494 7.15 1.26 -14.60
C GLN A 494 6.67 2.35 -15.59
N GLY A 495 5.80 3.27 -15.15
CA GLY A 495 5.17 4.25 -16.04
C GLY A 495 3.94 3.73 -16.77
N GLY A 496 3.36 4.56 -17.66
CA GLY A 496 2.29 4.15 -18.59
C GLY A 496 0.86 4.38 -18.14
N LEU A 497 0.64 4.94 -16.94
CA LEU A 497 -0.69 5.32 -16.45
C LEU A 497 -1.03 6.77 -16.83
N GLY A 498 -2.23 7.01 -17.33
CA GLY A 498 -2.79 8.34 -17.57
C GLY A 498 -3.41 8.98 -16.32
N ASN A 499 -3.82 10.25 -16.41
CA ASN A 499 -4.44 10.97 -15.29
C ASN A 499 -5.71 10.29 -14.75
N ASP A 500 -6.52 9.73 -15.64
CA ASP A 500 -7.76 9.04 -15.26
C ASP A 500 -7.44 7.70 -14.56
N ASP A 501 -6.36 7.03 -14.93
CA ASP A 501 -5.91 5.76 -14.33
C ASP A 501 -5.53 5.92 -12.85
N PHE A 502 -4.83 7.01 -12.51
CA PHE A 502 -4.54 7.34 -11.11
C PHE A 502 -5.81 7.59 -10.28
N THR A 503 -6.82 8.22 -10.89
CA THR A 503 -8.10 8.46 -10.23
C THR A 503 -8.81 7.12 -9.97
N GLN A 504 -8.80 6.22 -10.95
CA GLN A 504 -9.38 4.88 -10.79
C GLN A 504 -8.63 4.04 -9.76
N LEU A 505 -7.29 4.10 -9.72
CA LEU A 505 -6.48 3.43 -8.70
C LEU A 505 -6.75 4.00 -7.31
N PHE A 506 -6.90 5.30 -7.18
CA PHE A 506 -7.31 5.93 -5.92
C PHE A 506 -8.70 5.43 -5.49
N GLU A 507 -9.70 5.42 -6.38
CA GLU A 507 -11.02 4.86 -6.09
C GLU A 507 -10.98 3.35 -5.74
N HIS A 508 -10.05 2.60 -6.33
CA HIS A 508 -9.86 1.17 -6.10
C HIS A 508 -9.18 0.85 -4.75
N THR A 509 -8.31 1.74 -4.29
CA THR A 509 -7.46 1.53 -3.10
C THR A 509 -7.88 2.38 -1.89
N ASN A 510 -8.73 3.38 -2.11
CA ASN A 510 -9.06 4.46 -1.18
C ASN A 510 -7.83 5.16 -0.59
N GLY A 511 -6.72 5.20 -1.32
CA GLY A 511 -5.49 5.86 -0.87
C GLY A 511 -4.77 5.14 0.28
N VAL A 512 -5.09 3.89 0.58
CA VAL A 512 -4.41 3.10 1.61
C VAL A 512 -3.10 2.52 1.03
N PRO A 513 -1.91 2.86 1.55
CA PRO A 513 -0.60 2.45 1.00
C PRO A 513 -0.48 0.94 0.74
N ARG A 514 -0.96 0.10 1.66
CA ARG A 514 -0.94 -1.35 1.48
C ARG A 514 -1.70 -1.82 0.24
N PHE A 515 -2.89 -1.27 -0.02
CA PHE A 515 -3.69 -1.64 -1.20
C PHE A 515 -3.13 -1.05 -2.49
N ILE A 516 -2.47 0.10 -2.41
CA ILE A 516 -1.74 0.67 -3.54
C ILE A 516 -0.60 -0.27 -3.92
N LYS A 517 0.19 -0.74 -2.95
CA LYS A 517 1.27 -1.71 -3.19
C LYS A 517 0.74 -3.00 -3.85
N GLU A 518 -0.34 -3.57 -3.32
CA GLU A 518 -0.99 -4.74 -3.92
C GLU A 518 -1.46 -4.50 -5.37
N ALA A 519 -2.01 -3.32 -5.66
CA ALA A 519 -2.42 -2.96 -7.01
C ALA A 519 -1.21 -2.82 -7.95
N LEU A 520 -0.09 -2.24 -7.48
CA LEU A 520 1.15 -2.13 -8.24
C LEU A 520 1.78 -3.49 -8.51
N ASP A 521 1.78 -4.40 -7.53
CA ASP A 521 2.25 -5.78 -7.71
C ASP A 521 1.44 -6.49 -8.81
N LYS A 522 0.13 -6.28 -8.86
CA LYS A 522 -0.75 -6.84 -9.91
C LYS A 522 -0.55 -6.19 -11.27
N LEU A 523 -0.27 -4.88 -11.33
CA LEU A 523 -0.02 -4.17 -12.58
C LEU A 523 1.21 -4.69 -13.34
N ALA A 524 2.12 -5.38 -12.65
CA ALA A 524 3.24 -6.07 -13.31
C ALA A 524 2.81 -7.24 -14.21
N VAL A 525 1.60 -7.80 -14.00
CA VAL A 525 1.11 -9.01 -14.69
C VAL A 525 -0.27 -8.87 -15.31
N ALA A 526 -0.99 -7.76 -15.07
CA ALA A 526 -2.33 -7.51 -15.55
C ALA A 526 -2.55 -6.04 -15.93
N SER A 527 -3.50 -5.79 -16.83
CA SER A 527 -3.92 -4.42 -17.15
C SER A 527 -4.72 -3.79 -16.01
N LEU A 528 -4.77 -2.46 -15.95
CA LEU A 528 -5.58 -1.75 -14.95
C LEU A 528 -7.06 -2.14 -15.04
N ASP A 529 -7.59 -2.28 -16.26
CA ASP A 529 -8.96 -2.70 -16.49
C ASP A 529 -9.25 -4.09 -15.92
N GLU A 530 -8.31 -5.05 -16.07
CA GLU A 530 -8.42 -6.39 -15.48
C GLU A 530 -8.38 -6.33 -13.94
N ILE A 531 -7.51 -5.52 -13.35
CA ILE A 531 -7.39 -5.38 -11.88
C ILE A 531 -8.65 -4.75 -11.27
N ILE A 532 -9.21 -3.74 -11.93
CA ILE A 532 -10.47 -3.10 -11.51
C ILE A 532 -11.66 -4.06 -11.71
N SER A 533 -11.62 -4.85 -12.78
CA SER A 533 -12.65 -5.84 -13.12
C SER A 533 -12.56 -7.12 -12.29
N GLU A 534 -11.42 -7.42 -11.68
CA GLU A 534 -11.20 -8.54 -10.74
C GLU A 534 -11.91 -8.28 -9.41
N ARG A 535 -13.24 -8.10 -9.47
CA ARG A 535 -14.11 -7.97 -8.32
C ARG A 535 -14.38 -9.37 -7.76
N GLY A 536 -13.55 -9.81 -6.82
CA GLY A 536 -13.95 -10.82 -5.83
C GLY A 536 -13.52 -12.27 -6.06
N SER A 537 -12.39 -12.55 -6.71
CA SER A 537 -11.94 -13.94 -6.94
C SER A 537 -10.86 -14.43 -5.95
N SER A 538 -10.12 -13.53 -5.30
CA SER A 538 -9.11 -13.92 -4.31
C SER A 538 -9.73 -14.10 -2.92
N ARG A 539 -9.61 -15.29 -2.32
CA ARG A 539 -9.96 -15.48 -0.90
C ARG A 539 -9.10 -14.54 -0.06
N ILE A 540 -9.73 -13.71 0.77
CA ILE A 540 -8.99 -12.82 1.66
C ILE A 540 -8.90 -13.50 2.99
N ASN A 541 -7.69 -13.92 3.34
CA ASN A 541 -7.42 -14.41 4.67
C ASN A 541 -7.01 -13.21 5.54
N LEU A 542 -7.98 -12.61 6.23
CA LEU A 542 -7.69 -11.63 7.29
C LEU A 542 -7.06 -12.40 8.45
N SER A 543 -5.73 -12.40 8.53
CA SER A 543 -4.96 -13.00 9.61
C SER A 543 -4.69 -11.99 10.72
N GLY A 544 -4.43 -12.51 11.93
CA GLY A 544 -4.13 -11.71 13.10
C GLY A 544 -5.34 -10.96 13.67
N ARG A 545 -5.03 -10.00 14.53
CA ARG A 545 -5.99 -9.34 15.43
C ARG A 545 -7.17 -8.66 14.71
N PHE A 546 -6.97 -8.14 13.50
CA PHE A 546 -8.03 -7.51 12.70
C PHE A 546 -9.09 -8.52 12.26
N GLY A 547 -8.65 -9.68 11.75
CA GLY A 547 -9.54 -10.79 11.39
C GLY A 547 -10.25 -11.37 12.61
N ASP A 548 -9.56 -11.46 13.75
CA ASP A 548 -10.13 -11.96 15.01
C ASP A 548 -11.19 -11.01 15.58
N SER A 549 -10.96 -9.69 15.59
CA SER A 549 -11.96 -8.69 15.97
C SER A 549 -13.21 -8.77 15.09
N LEU A 550 -13.04 -8.94 13.77
CA LEU A 550 -14.16 -9.03 12.83
C LEU A 550 -14.97 -10.32 13.01
N LYS A 551 -14.28 -11.46 13.21
CA LYS A 551 -14.91 -12.73 13.59
C LYS A 551 -15.66 -12.62 14.92
N ALA A 552 -15.03 -12.04 15.94
CA ALA A 552 -15.65 -11.82 17.25
C ALA A 552 -16.90 -10.95 17.15
N LEU A 553 -16.88 -9.87 16.36
CA LEU A 553 -18.06 -9.04 16.11
C LEU A 553 -19.17 -9.84 15.40
N SER A 554 -18.82 -10.72 14.46
CA SER A 554 -19.78 -11.52 13.68
C SER A 554 -20.58 -12.54 14.50
N VAL A 555 -19.99 -13.05 15.58
CA VAL A 555 -20.60 -14.06 16.48
C VAL A 555 -21.06 -13.48 17.82
N ALA A 556 -20.89 -12.17 18.03
CA ALA A 556 -21.17 -11.50 19.30
C ALA A 556 -22.63 -11.72 19.75
N PRO A 557 -22.87 -12.19 20.98
CA PRO A 557 -24.24 -12.36 21.51
C PRO A 557 -24.88 -11.01 21.89
N GLU A 558 -24.09 -9.99 22.21
CA GLU A 558 -24.57 -8.71 22.70
C GLU A 558 -25.39 -7.97 21.64
N ILE A 559 -26.54 -7.41 22.04
CA ILE A 559 -27.49 -6.80 21.11
C ILE A 559 -26.88 -5.62 20.34
N GLU A 560 -26.12 -4.76 21.03
CA GLU A 560 -25.42 -3.60 20.44
C GLU A 560 -24.41 -4.04 19.37
N LYS A 561 -23.59 -5.06 19.66
CA LYS A 561 -22.61 -5.60 18.71
C LYS A 561 -23.28 -6.26 17.51
N ARG A 562 -24.42 -6.96 17.70
CA ARG A 562 -25.20 -7.52 16.59
C ARG A 562 -25.79 -6.43 15.69
N TYR A 563 -26.25 -5.32 16.26
CA TYR A 563 -26.70 -4.18 15.46
C TYR A 563 -25.54 -3.47 14.76
N ALA A 564 -24.37 -3.35 15.39
CA ALA A 564 -23.16 -2.84 14.75
C ALA A 564 -22.73 -3.73 13.57
N PHE A 565 -22.73 -5.05 13.73
CA PHE A 565 -22.43 -5.97 12.62
C PHE A 565 -23.48 -5.90 11.49
N SER A 566 -24.76 -5.79 11.84
CA SER A 566 -25.84 -5.58 10.86
C SER A 566 -25.67 -4.26 10.11
N LEU A 567 -25.28 -3.18 10.80
CA LEU A 567 -24.97 -1.90 10.18
C LEU A 567 -23.77 -2.01 9.23
N LEU A 568 -22.72 -2.71 9.64
CA LEU A 568 -21.53 -2.96 8.82
C LEU A 568 -21.88 -3.71 7.53
N LYS A 569 -22.75 -4.73 7.61
CA LYS A 569 -23.30 -5.42 6.44
C LYS A 569 -24.12 -4.50 5.54
N SER A 570 -24.96 -3.62 6.08
CA SER A 570 -25.71 -2.67 5.26
C SER A 570 -24.78 -1.66 4.57
N LEU A 571 -23.78 -1.15 5.29
CA LEU A 571 -22.81 -0.19 4.75
C LEU A 571 -21.88 -0.82 3.68
N SER A 572 -21.65 -2.13 3.71
CA SER A 572 -20.77 -2.81 2.76
C SER A 572 -21.29 -2.75 1.31
N ALA A 573 -22.59 -2.51 1.13
CA ALA A 573 -23.19 -2.29 -0.18
C ALA A 573 -22.94 -0.88 -0.76
N PHE A 574 -22.32 0.04 -0.02
CA PHE A 574 -22.05 1.41 -0.48
C PHE A 574 -20.55 1.67 -0.57
N PRO A 575 -19.93 1.44 -1.74
CA PRO A 575 -18.49 1.56 -1.90
C PRO A 575 -17.89 2.89 -1.53
N TYR A 576 -18.61 3.96 -1.85
CA TYR A 576 -18.24 5.35 -1.59
C TYR A 576 -18.81 5.88 -0.27
N GLY A 577 -19.29 4.96 0.58
CA GLY A 577 -19.90 5.24 1.87
C GLY A 577 -21.30 5.84 1.79
N GLU A 578 -21.93 5.97 2.96
CA GLU A 578 -23.29 6.47 3.08
C GLU A 578 -23.53 7.13 4.46
N TYR A 579 -24.58 7.94 4.56
CA TYR A 579 -24.99 8.58 5.81
C TYR A 579 -25.86 7.64 6.65
N LEU A 580 -25.61 7.64 7.97
CA LEU A 580 -26.40 6.84 8.93
C LEU A 580 -27.92 7.08 8.78
N ASP A 581 -28.34 8.31 8.52
CA ASP A 581 -29.75 8.66 8.33
C ASP A 581 -30.37 8.03 7.08
N ASN A 582 -29.59 7.87 6.01
CA ASN A 582 -30.05 7.22 4.79
C ASN A 582 -30.16 5.71 5.02
N ILE A 583 -29.17 5.09 5.66
CA ILE A 583 -29.20 3.66 6.01
C ILE A 583 -30.40 3.32 6.90
N LYS A 584 -30.73 4.16 7.88
CA LYS A 584 -31.93 4.01 8.73
C LYS A 584 -33.24 3.99 7.94
N ARG A 585 -33.31 4.65 6.78
CA ARG A 585 -34.53 4.68 5.94
C ARG A 585 -34.75 3.40 5.15
N VAL A 586 -33.65 2.72 4.81
CA VAL A 586 -33.64 1.50 4.00
C VAL A 586 -34.01 0.26 4.82
N ASP A 587 -33.47 0.15 6.04
CA ASP A 587 -33.83 -0.92 6.96
C ASP A 587 -34.56 -0.38 8.20
N LYS A 588 -35.84 0.00 8.00
CA LYS A 588 -36.72 0.50 9.07
C LYS A 588 -36.93 -0.50 10.22
N SER A 589 -36.59 -1.78 10.01
CA SER A 589 -36.72 -2.81 11.04
C SER A 589 -35.60 -2.74 12.08
N LYS A 590 -34.48 -2.08 11.76
CA LYS A 590 -33.29 -1.99 12.61
C LYS A 590 -33.14 -0.58 13.18
N LYS A 591 -32.88 -0.49 14.48
CA LYS A 591 -32.67 0.79 15.18
C LYS A 591 -31.19 1.13 15.24
N TYR A 592 -30.59 1.51 14.12
CA TYR A 592 -29.17 1.89 14.12
C TYR A 592 -28.96 3.21 14.90
N THR A 593 -27.97 3.26 15.78
CA THR A 593 -27.59 4.42 16.61
C THR A 593 -26.18 4.89 16.28
N ILE A 594 -25.76 6.02 16.87
CA ILE A 594 -24.38 6.51 16.76
C ILE A 594 -23.41 5.57 17.48
N ASP A 595 -23.83 4.94 18.58
CA ASP A 595 -22.99 4.01 19.34
C ASP A 595 -22.52 2.82 18.49
N HIS A 596 -23.40 2.30 17.62
CA HIS A 596 -23.00 1.27 16.65
C HIS A 596 -21.89 1.74 15.70
N VAL A 597 -21.93 3.00 15.26
CA VAL A 597 -20.88 3.59 14.40
C VAL A 597 -19.57 3.68 15.17
N VAL A 598 -19.62 4.11 16.43
CA VAL A 598 -18.44 4.22 17.31
C VAL A 598 -17.80 2.84 17.53
N ILE A 599 -18.60 1.78 17.70
CA ILE A 599 -18.08 0.40 17.79
C ILE A 599 -17.31 0.04 16.51
N LEU A 600 -17.90 0.28 15.33
CA LEU A 600 -17.26 -0.06 14.06
C LEU A 600 -16.00 0.76 13.78
N GLN A 601 -16.02 2.05 14.13
CA GLN A 601 -14.88 2.94 13.96
C GLN A 601 -13.72 2.55 14.89
N ARG A 602 -14.01 2.22 16.16
CA ARG A 602 -12.99 1.82 17.14
C ARG A 602 -12.26 0.55 16.74
N GLU A 603 -12.95 -0.37 16.06
CA GLU A 603 -12.37 -1.62 15.56
C GLU A 603 -11.70 -1.47 14.17
N GLY A 604 -11.66 -0.26 13.59
CA GLY A 604 -11.05 0.00 12.28
C GLY A 604 -11.85 -0.56 11.09
N PHE A 605 -13.14 -0.89 11.28
CA PHE A 605 -13.96 -1.47 10.20
C PHE A 605 -14.54 -0.44 9.25
N ILE A 606 -14.62 0.83 9.69
CA ILE A 606 -15.13 1.93 8.89
C ILE A 606 -14.25 3.18 9.06
N TYR A 607 -14.13 3.96 7.99
CA TYR A 607 -13.68 5.34 8.04
C TYR A 607 -14.88 6.27 8.19
N VAL A 608 -14.66 7.39 8.89
CA VAL A 608 -15.64 8.45 9.06
C VAL A 608 -15.09 9.71 8.42
N GLU A 609 -15.72 10.13 7.32
CA GLU A 609 -15.28 11.31 6.58
C GLU A 609 -16.17 12.51 6.91
N ASP A 610 -15.53 13.63 7.27
CA ASP A 610 -16.20 14.91 7.45
C ASP A 610 -16.41 15.61 6.10
N GLN A 611 -17.63 16.11 5.86
CA GLN A 611 -17.91 16.87 4.64
C GLN A 611 -17.13 18.19 4.62
N ASP A 612 -16.52 18.49 3.47
CA ASP A 612 -15.76 19.69 3.08
C ASP A 612 -15.67 20.82 4.11
N SER A 613 -14.49 20.95 4.72
CA SER A 613 -14.16 22.01 5.69
C SER A 613 -14.06 23.42 5.07
N PHE A 614 -13.96 23.53 3.75
CA PHE A 614 -13.80 24.82 3.06
C PHE A 614 -15.09 25.65 3.11
N GLY A 615 -14.98 26.87 3.64
CA GLY A 615 -16.11 27.80 3.78
C GLY A 615 -16.97 27.62 5.03
N HIS A 616 -16.63 26.68 5.91
CA HIS A 616 -17.33 26.48 7.19
C HIS A 616 -16.41 26.87 8.35
N THR A 617 -16.76 27.93 9.09
CA THR A 617 -16.05 28.34 10.31
C THR A 617 -16.38 27.46 11.54
N GLY A 618 -16.71 26.18 11.34
CA GLY A 618 -16.95 25.24 12.43
C GLY A 618 -17.51 23.87 12.04
N SER A 619 -17.06 22.82 12.74
CA SER A 619 -17.48 21.41 12.60
C SER A 619 -18.90 21.09 13.10
N ARG A 620 -19.67 22.08 13.58
CA ARG A 620 -20.93 21.86 14.33
C ARG A 620 -22.17 21.49 13.50
N GLY A 621 -22.04 21.19 12.21
CA GLY A 621 -23.18 20.85 11.35
C GLY A 621 -22.91 19.94 10.16
N SER A 622 -21.67 19.49 9.91
CA SER A 622 -21.36 18.60 8.80
C SER A 622 -21.84 17.18 9.08
N LYS A 623 -22.58 16.59 8.13
CA LYS A 623 -22.95 15.17 8.22
C LYS A 623 -21.71 14.32 7.94
N LYS A 624 -21.47 13.33 8.80
CA LYS A 624 -20.35 12.39 8.67
C LYS A 624 -20.71 11.22 7.76
N ARG A 625 -19.90 10.97 6.73
CA ARG A 625 -20.07 9.84 5.81
C ARG A 625 -19.35 8.62 6.36
N LEU A 626 -20.00 7.46 6.32
CA LEU A 626 -19.46 6.21 6.84
C LEU A 626 -19.01 5.33 5.68
N ILE A 627 -17.74 4.96 5.63
CA ILE A 627 -17.14 4.20 4.54
C ILE A 627 -16.60 2.89 5.10
N VAL A 628 -17.08 1.74 4.62
CA VAL A 628 -16.53 0.43 5.02
C VAL A 628 -15.19 0.21 4.34
N THR A 629 -14.20 -0.22 5.12
CA THR A 629 -12.88 -0.56 4.58
C THR A 629 -13.01 -1.72 3.58
N ARG A 630 -12.26 -1.65 2.49
CA ARG A 630 -12.26 -2.70 1.46
C ARG A 630 -12.07 -4.13 1.99
N PRO A 631 -11.10 -4.43 2.88
CA PRO A 631 -10.86 -5.80 3.33
C PRO A 631 -12.05 -6.35 4.11
N VAL A 632 -12.74 -5.49 4.87
CA VAL A 632 -13.98 -5.86 5.56
C VAL A 632 -15.10 -6.14 4.56
N ARG A 633 -15.22 -5.35 3.49
CA ARG A 633 -16.25 -5.53 2.45
C ARG A 633 -16.06 -6.84 1.69
N GLU A 634 -14.82 -7.15 1.31
CA GLU A 634 -14.47 -8.39 0.63
C GLU A 634 -14.66 -9.60 1.53
N TRP A 635 -14.24 -9.53 2.80
CA TRP A 635 -14.51 -10.56 3.80
C TRP A 635 -16.02 -10.79 4.01
N LEU A 636 -16.80 -9.71 4.13
CA LEU A 636 -18.26 -9.81 4.26
C LEU A 636 -18.90 -10.46 3.03
N THR A 637 -18.37 -10.21 1.84
CA THR A 637 -18.84 -10.84 0.60
C THR A 637 -18.58 -12.35 0.60
N GLN A 638 -17.49 -12.80 1.22
CA GLN A 638 -17.12 -14.21 1.33
C GLN A 638 -17.92 -14.95 2.43
N GLU A 639 -18.12 -14.31 3.58
CA GLU A 639 -18.74 -14.95 4.76
C GLU A 639 -20.27 -14.78 4.84
N THR A 640 -20.84 -13.83 4.07
CA THR A 640 -22.29 -13.60 4.05
C THR A 640 -22.98 -14.49 3.01
N LYS A 641 -24.13 -15.07 3.38
CA LYS A 641 -24.88 -15.94 2.47
C LYS A 641 -25.34 -15.16 1.21
N PRO A 642 -25.27 -15.74 -0.01
CA PRO A 642 -25.64 -15.04 -1.25
C PRO A 642 -27.05 -14.43 -1.24
N ARG A 643 -28.03 -15.09 -0.60
CA ARG A 643 -29.40 -14.57 -0.44
C ARG A 643 -29.46 -13.29 0.41
N GLU A 644 -28.62 -13.21 1.44
CA GLU A 644 -28.55 -12.03 2.30
C GLU A 644 -27.83 -10.88 1.58
N ILE A 645 -26.76 -11.17 0.83
CA ILE A 645 -26.08 -10.19 -0.04
C ILE A 645 -27.07 -9.60 -1.05
N ALA A 646 -27.83 -10.45 -1.76
CA ALA A 646 -28.83 -9.99 -2.73
C ALA A 646 -29.91 -9.10 -2.09
N LYS A 647 -30.33 -9.42 -0.86
CA LYS A 647 -31.27 -8.59 -0.09
C LYS A 647 -30.69 -7.21 0.21
N ILE A 648 -29.44 -7.15 0.68
CA ILE A 648 -28.75 -5.91 1.03
C ILE A 648 -28.52 -5.07 -0.23
N LYS A 649 -28.09 -5.68 -1.34
CA LYS A 649 -27.96 -5.00 -2.63
C LYS A 649 -29.29 -4.39 -3.09
N ASN A 650 -30.38 -5.17 -3.05
CA ASN A 650 -31.69 -4.66 -3.44
C ASN A 650 -32.14 -3.47 -2.56
N GLN A 651 -31.87 -3.53 -1.27
CA GLN A 651 -32.08 -2.43 -0.33
C GLN A 651 -31.28 -1.17 -0.72
N ALA A 652 -30.02 -1.32 -1.11
CA ALA A 652 -29.19 -0.22 -1.61
C ALA A 652 -29.72 0.35 -2.93
N TYR A 653 -30.15 -0.49 -3.87
CA TYR A 653 -30.76 -0.06 -5.12
C TYR A 653 -32.05 0.73 -4.89
N GLN A 654 -32.91 0.28 -3.96
CA GLN A 654 -34.14 1.00 -3.60
C GLN A 654 -33.87 2.41 -3.06
N LEU A 655 -32.78 2.58 -2.30
CA LEU A 655 -32.38 3.89 -1.81
C LEU A 655 -32.12 4.88 -2.97
N TYR A 656 -31.52 4.43 -4.07
CA TYR A 656 -31.08 5.30 -5.17
C TYR A 656 -32.05 5.35 -6.36
N PHE A 657 -32.76 4.27 -6.65
CA PHE A 657 -33.64 4.12 -7.82
C PHE A 657 -35.13 3.91 -7.46
N GLY A 658 -35.46 3.98 -6.16
CA GLY A 658 -36.83 3.83 -5.66
C GLY A 658 -37.29 2.38 -5.48
N ASP A 659 -38.45 2.20 -4.83
CA ASP A 659 -38.97 0.87 -4.49
C ASP A 659 -39.27 0.00 -5.73
N ASP A 660 -39.70 0.64 -6.83
CA ASP A 660 -40.08 0.01 -8.09
C ASP A 660 -38.93 -0.03 -9.12
N TRP A 661 -37.67 0.05 -8.67
CA TRP A 661 -36.51 0.14 -9.58
C TRP A 661 -36.36 -1.04 -10.55
N GLN A 662 -37.01 -2.18 -10.28
CA GLN A 662 -37.00 -3.37 -11.14
C GLN A 662 -38.01 -3.31 -12.29
N THR A 663 -38.79 -2.23 -12.37
CA THR A 663 -39.78 -1.99 -13.44
C THR A 663 -39.15 -1.15 -14.55
N SER A 664 -39.69 -1.26 -15.77
CA SER A 664 -39.26 -0.48 -16.95
C SER A 664 -39.54 1.03 -16.86
N ASP A 665 -40.09 1.50 -15.73
CA ASP A 665 -40.36 2.91 -15.43
C ASP A 665 -39.67 3.35 -14.12
N ALA A 666 -38.61 2.66 -13.69
CA ALA A 666 -37.79 3.05 -12.56
C ALA A 666 -37.44 4.54 -12.64
N LYS A 667 -37.51 5.28 -11.52
CA LYS A 667 -37.17 6.70 -11.47
C LYS A 667 -36.07 6.91 -10.44
N LEU A 668 -35.06 7.70 -10.80
CA LEU A 668 -34.05 8.15 -9.85
C LEU A 668 -34.73 8.79 -8.63
N ASN A 669 -34.33 8.33 -7.44
CA ASN A 669 -34.95 8.72 -6.19
C ASN A 669 -34.68 10.20 -5.87
N HIS A 670 -35.45 10.75 -4.93
CA HIS A 670 -35.39 12.13 -4.44
C HIS A 670 -34.04 12.57 -3.87
N ILE A 671 -33.08 11.66 -3.70
CA ILE A 671 -31.68 11.98 -3.37
C ILE A 671 -31.09 12.88 -4.47
N PHE A 672 -31.57 12.77 -5.71
CA PHE A 672 -31.17 13.60 -6.85
C PHE A 672 -32.11 14.80 -7.07
N LYS A 673 -32.26 15.71 -6.11
CA LYS A 673 -33.02 16.97 -6.28
C LYS A 673 -32.51 17.84 -7.44
N VAL A 674 -33.43 18.29 -8.30
CA VAL A 674 -33.10 19.17 -9.43
C VAL A 674 -32.71 20.56 -8.89
N ASN A 675 -31.48 21.03 -9.16
CA ASN A 675 -30.87 22.33 -8.77
C ASN A 675 -30.18 22.41 -7.39
N ASP A 676 -29.84 21.28 -6.76
CA ASP A 676 -29.03 21.31 -5.55
C ASP A 676 -27.55 21.06 -5.89
N ILE A 677 -26.74 22.12 -5.86
CA ILE A 677 -25.28 22.04 -6.06
C ILE A 677 -24.60 21.41 -4.82
N SER A 678 -25.31 21.31 -3.69
CA SER A 678 -24.79 20.65 -2.47
C SER A 678 -24.87 19.12 -2.53
N GLU A 679 -25.40 18.57 -3.64
CA GLU A 679 -25.42 17.14 -3.90
C GLU A 679 -24.02 16.54 -4.00
N LYS A 680 -23.90 15.34 -3.45
CA LYS A 680 -22.63 14.82 -2.94
C LYS A 680 -22.04 13.87 -3.95
N SER A 681 -20.77 14.08 -4.30
CA SER A 681 -20.01 13.21 -5.22
C SER A 681 -20.15 11.72 -4.88
N SER A 682 -20.20 11.34 -3.61
CA SER A 682 -20.39 9.94 -3.18
C SER A 682 -21.74 9.34 -3.57
N GLU A 683 -22.83 10.11 -3.51
CA GLU A 683 -24.16 9.59 -3.88
C GLU A 683 -24.21 9.32 -5.39
N ILE A 684 -23.65 10.24 -6.18
CA ILE A 684 -23.50 10.09 -7.63
C ILE A 684 -22.63 8.87 -7.97
N ASN A 685 -21.51 8.70 -7.27
CA ASN A 685 -20.59 7.57 -7.46
C ASN A 685 -21.19 6.22 -7.02
N ASN A 686 -21.98 6.19 -5.93
CA ASN A 686 -22.74 4.99 -5.54
C ASN A 686 -23.78 4.62 -6.61
N ALA A 687 -24.53 5.57 -7.16
CA ALA A 687 -25.48 5.29 -8.25
C ALA A 687 -24.77 4.79 -9.52
N LYS A 688 -23.65 5.41 -9.91
CA LYS A 688 -22.77 4.93 -10.99
C LYS A 688 -22.36 3.47 -10.74
N TYR A 689 -21.90 3.17 -9.53
CA TYR A 689 -21.51 1.81 -9.13
C TYR A 689 -22.66 0.82 -9.24
N PHE A 690 -23.87 1.17 -8.78
CA PHE A 690 -25.03 0.28 -8.86
C PHE A 690 -25.47 0.01 -10.29
N ILE A 691 -25.42 1.02 -11.18
CA ILE A 691 -25.72 0.82 -12.60
C ILE A 691 -24.74 -0.18 -13.22
N ILE A 692 -23.44 -0.03 -12.92
CA ILE A 692 -22.39 -0.96 -13.38
C ILE A 692 -22.65 -2.37 -12.85
N ASP A 693 -22.99 -2.51 -11.56
CA ASP A 693 -23.26 -3.81 -10.93
C ASP A 693 -24.48 -4.51 -11.54
N ILE A 694 -25.59 -3.77 -11.77
CA ILE A 694 -26.78 -4.28 -12.46
C ILE A 694 -26.43 -4.71 -13.90
N PHE A 695 -25.61 -3.94 -14.60
CA PHE A 695 -25.19 -4.27 -15.96
C PHE A 695 -24.33 -5.53 -16.01
N ALA A 696 -23.41 -5.69 -15.06
CA ALA A 696 -22.57 -6.88 -14.92
C ALA A 696 -23.42 -8.14 -14.65
N GLU A 697 -24.41 -8.07 -13.76
CA GLU A 697 -25.40 -9.17 -13.57
C GLU A 697 -26.18 -9.47 -14.86
N GLY A 698 -26.39 -8.45 -15.69
CA GLY A 698 -27.01 -8.52 -17.02
C GLY A 698 -26.27 -9.37 -18.06
N GLN A 699 -24.99 -9.72 -17.86
CA GLN A 699 -24.30 -10.67 -18.73
C GLN A 699 -24.99 -12.04 -18.75
N THR A 700 -25.63 -12.42 -17.64
CA THR A 700 -26.33 -13.70 -17.47
C THR A 700 -27.84 -13.58 -17.65
N ASN A 701 -28.40 -12.36 -17.60
CA ASN A 701 -29.85 -12.12 -17.62
C ASN A 701 -30.21 -10.86 -18.44
N GLU A 702 -30.85 -11.08 -19.58
CA GLU A 702 -31.24 -10.03 -20.53
C GLU A 702 -32.16 -8.95 -19.95
N ARG A 703 -32.99 -9.29 -18.95
CA ARG A 703 -33.84 -8.31 -18.26
C ARG A 703 -33.00 -7.27 -17.52
N TRP A 704 -31.97 -7.70 -16.78
CA TRP A 704 -31.09 -6.79 -16.03
C TRP A 704 -30.27 -5.91 -16.96
N ARG A 705 -29.89 -6.43 -18.12
CA ARG A 705 -29.20 -5.69 -19.16
C ARG A 705 -30.05 -4.54 -19.72
N THR A 706 -31.31 -4.82 -20.11
CA THR A 706 -32.24 -3.80 -20.61
C THR A 706 -32.50 -2.71 -19.56
N LEU A 707 -32.76 -3.14 -18.32
CA LEU A 707 -32.99 -2.23 -17.20
C LEU A 707 -31.74 -1.38 -16.91
N GLY A 708 -30.55 -1.97 -17.00
CA GLY A 708 -29.27 -1.27 -16.83
C GLY A 708 -29.09 -0.12 -17.83
N ILE A 709 -29.40 -0.33 -19.11
CA ILE A 709 -29.35 0.74 -20.14
C ILE A 709 -30.36 1.86 -19.85
N GLU A 710 -31.57 1.50 -19.42
CA GLU A 710 -32.62 2.47 -19.06
C GLU A 710 -32.19 3.33 -17.87
N LEU A 711 -31.72 2.70 -16.79
CA LEU A 711 -31.20 3.39 -15.60
C LEU A 711 -29.99 4.25 -15.94
N ALA A 712 -29.05 3.74 -16.75
CA ALA A 712 -27.89 4.49 -17.22
C ALA A 712 -28.32 5.74 -18.02
N SER A 713 -29.29 5.60 -18.93
CA SER A 713 -29.81 6.71 -19.73
C SER A 713 -30.49 7.77 -18.86
N GLN A 714 -31.32 7.36 -17.91
CA GLN A 714 -31.96 8.29 -16.98
C GLN A 714 -30.95 8.99 -16.07
N PHE A 715 -29.96 8.25 -15.59
CA PHE A 715 -28.86 8.78 -14.78
C PHE A 715 -28.10 9.83 -15.56
N CYS A 716 -27.61 9.51 -16.76
CA CYS A 716 -26.93 10.45 -17.65
C CYS A 716 -27.78 11.72 -17.87
N ALA A 717 -29.04 11.57 -18.27
CA ALA A 717 -29.92 12.70 -18.50
C ALA A 717 -30.15 13.59 -17.25
N THR A 718 -30.06 13.01 -16.04
CA THR A 718 -30.24 13.72 -14.78
C THR A 718 -28.97 14.43 -14.34
N VAL A 719 -27.82 13.75 -14.37
CA VAL A 719 -26.55 14.31 -13.94
C VAL A 719 -26.02 15.35 -14.94
N SER A 720 -26.25 15.20 -16.25
CA SER A 720 -25.89 16.21 -17.24
C SER A 720 -26.68 17.52 -17.08
N LYS A 721 -27.94 17.45 -16.61
CA LYS A 721 -28.71 18.67 -16.26
C LYS A 721 -28.13 19.40 -15.06
N LYS A 722 -27.39 18.69 -14.21
CA LYS A 722 -26.68 19.24 -13.07
C LYS A 722 -25.23 19.61 -13.41
N SER A 723 -24.85 19.59 -14.68
CA SER A 723 -23.47 19.86 -15.12
C SER A 723 -22.44 18.90 -14.53
N TYR A 724 -22.80 17.62 -14.35
CA TYR A 724 -21.88 16.54 -14.01
C TYR A 724 -21.56 15.70 -15.26
N TYR A 725 -20.81 16.28 -16.20
CA TYR A 725 -20.49 15.67 -17.48
C TYR A 725 -19.37 14.61 -17.40
N LYS A 726 -18.37 14.81 -16.54
CA LYS A 726 -17.27 13.84 -16.34
C LYS A 726 -17.79 12.54 -15.77
N VAL A 727 -18.75 12.61 -14.85
CA VAL A 727 -19.44 11.43 -14.29
C VAL A 727 -20.08 10.56 -15.39
N VAL A 728 -20.66 11.18 -16.42
CA VAL A 728 -21.25 10.45 -17.55
C VAL A 728 -20.18 9.79 -18.41
N GLN A 729 -19.07 10.48 -18.64
CA GLN A 729 -17.91 9.91 -19.34
C GLN A 729 -17.38 8.69 -18.58
N ASP A 730 -17.19 8.79 -17.26
CA ASP A 730 -16.67 7.68 -16.45
C ASP A 730 -17.62 6.48 -16.45
N LEU A 731 -18.94 6.71 -16.40
CA LEU A 731 -19.92 5.63 -16.55
C LEU A 731 -19.83 4.99 -17.95
N TYR A 732 -19.71 5.79 -19.01
CA TYR A 732 -19.57 5.27 -20.37
C TYR A 732 -18.31 4.41 -20.51
N VAL A 733 -17.17 4.88 -20.02
CA VAL A 733 -15.90 4.13 -20.05
C VAL A 733 -16.04 2.80 -19.31
N ALA A 734 -16.63 2.81 -18.10
CA ALA A 734 -16.83 1.59 -17.32
C ALA A 734 -17.79 0.58 -17.99
N LEU A 735 -18.77 1.06 -18.76
CA LEU A 735 -19.71 0.18 -19.46
C LEU A 735 -19.22 -0.23 -20.85
N LYS A 736 -18.28 0.50 -21.46
CA LYS A 736 -17.86 0.35 -22.86
C LYS A 736 -17.46 -1.08 -23.24
N SER A 737 -16.74 -1.78 -22.36
CA SER A 737 -16.31 -3.16 -22.57
C SER A 737 -17.44 -4.19 -22.45
N MET A 738 -18.51 -3.84 -21.74
CA MET A 738 -19.68 -4.70 -21.52
C MET A 738 -20.78 -4.48 -22.58
N LEU A 739 -20.71 -3.38 -23.32
CA LEU A 739 -21.61 -3.06 -24.44
C LEU A 739 -21.20 -3.89 -25.68
N ASP A 740 -22.01 -4.88 -26.08
CA ASP A 740 -21.69 -5.75 -27.22
C ASP A 740 -22.67 -5.59 -28.40
N SER A 741 -22.47 -6.34 -29.50
CA SER A 741 -23.27 -6.22 -30.72
C SER A 741 -24.76 -6.51 -30.53
N ARG A 742 -25.15 -7.20 -29.45
CA ARG A 742 -26.55 -7.49 -29.09
C ARG A 742 -27.29 -6.25 -28.63
N ASP A 743 -26.56 -5.21 -28.18
CA ASP A 743 -27.15 -4.00 -27.62
C ASP A 743 -27.56 -2.97 -28.65
N LYS A 744 -27.22 -3.09 -29.94
CA LYS A 744 -27.37 -1.98 -30.92
C LYS A 744 -28.81 -1.67 -31.36
N ASP A 745 -29.76 -1.73 -30.43
CA ASP A 745 -31.14 -1.28 -30.58
C ASP A 745 -31.28 0.25 -30.39
N GLN A 746 -32.51 0.76 -30.44
CA GLN A 746 -32.76 2.20 -30.29
C GLN A 746 -32.39 2.75 -28.89
N LYS A 747 -32.48 1.93 -27.83
CA LYS A 747 -32.19 2.36 -26.46
C LYS A 747 -30.69 2.56 -26.28
N TYR A 748 -29.88 1.66 -26.82
CA TYR A 748 -28.43 1.82 -26.85
C TYR A 748 -28.00 3.07 -27.59
N TRP A 749 -28.48 3.30 -28.81
CA TRP A 749 -28.07 4.49 -29.56
C TRP A 749 -28.54 5.79 -28.89
N PHE A 750 -29.66 5.75 -28.17
CA PHE A 750 -30.09 6.86 -27.33
C PHE A 750 -29.17 7.07 -26.12
N PHE A 751 -28.71 6.00 -25.46
CA PHE A 751 -27.69 6.07 -24.41
C PHE A 751 -26.37 6.66 -24.95
N ILE A 752 -25.87 6.16 -26.08
CA ILE A 752 -24.66 6.69 -26.74
C ILE A 752 -24.81 8.18 -27.07
N PHE A 753 -25.98 8.61 -27.54
CA PHE A 753 -26.27 10.02 -27.78
C PHE A 753 -26.15 10.87 -26.51
N LEU A 754 -26.67 10.40 -25.36
CA LEU A 754 -26.57 11.10 -24.08
C LEU A 754 -25.11 11.18 -23.57
N CYS A 755 -24.34 10.10 -23.75
CA CYS A 755 -22.92 10.06 -23.43
C CYS A 755 -22.14 11.06 -24.29
N ALA A 756 -22.33 11.03 -25.62
CA ALA A 756 -21.67 11.94 -26.56
C ALA A 756 -21.97 13.42 -26.25
N GLN A 757 -23.21 13.73 -25.85
CA GLN A 757 -23.58 15.09 -25.42
C GLN A 757 -22.78 15.56 -24.21
N SER A 758 -22.51 14.68 -23.25
CA SER A 758 -21.77 15.01 -22.03
C SER A 758 -20.26 15.04 -22.29
N ILE A 759 -19.73 14.08 -23.03
CA ILE A 759 -18.29 14.02 -23.40
C ILE A 759 -17.87 15.29 -24.14
N ARG A 760 -18.72 15.85 -25.03
CA ARG A 760 -18.50 17.14 -25.70
C ARG A 760 -18.19 18.29 -24.71
N MET A 761 -18.75 18.25 -23.50
CA MET A 761 -18.66 19.32 -22.52
C MET A 761 -17.38 19.27 -21.64
N VAL A 762 -16.67 18.13 -21.59
CA VAL A 762 -15.51 17.92 -20.69
C VAL A 762 -14.28 18.74 -21.10
N GLY A 763 -14.18 19.12 -22.38
CA GLY A 763 -13.46 20.33 -22.79
C GLY A 763 -12.09 20.15 -23.48
N ASP A 764 -11.52 18.96 -23.55
CA ASP A 764 -10.29 18.71 -24.33
C ASP A 764 -10.60 18.43 -25.83
N GLN A 765 -9.59 18.54 -26.71
CA GLN A 765 -9.80 18.32 -28.14
C GLN A 765 -10.02 16.83 -28.48
N GLY A 766 -9.47 15.92 -27.67
CA GLY A 766 -9.61 14.46 -27.88
C GLY A 766 -11.04 13.98 -27.67
N THR A 767 -11.64 14.34 -26.54
CA THR A 767 -13.04 14.10 -26.16
C THR A 767 -14.01 14.73 -27.15
N ARG A 768 -13.71 15.91 -27.71
CA ARG A 768 -14.53 16.48 -28.79
C ARG A 768 -14.52 15.62 -30.05
N ASN A 769 -13.35 15.08 -30.42
CA ASN A 769 -13.24 14.17 -31.56
C ASN A 769 -13.94 12.84 -31.29
N GLU A 770 -13.82 12.29 -30.08
CA GLU A 770 -14.54 11.08 -29.65
C GLU A 770 -16.06 11.31 -29.70
N ALA A 771 -16.56 12.40 -29.11
CA ALA A 771 -17.97 12.76 -29.16
C ALA A 771 -18.46 12.96 -30.60
N LEU A 772 -17.66 13.58 -31.46
CA LEU A 772 -18.00 13.72 -32.88
C LEU A 772 -18.17 12.36 -33.56
N GLN A 773 -17.25 11.42 -33.34
CA GLN A 773 -17.36 10.07 -33.88
C GLN A 773 -18.62 9.37 -33.37
N MET A 774 -18.88 9.43 -32.06
CA MET A 774 -20.10 8.85 -31.47
C MET A 774 -21.37 9.44 -32.09
N PHE A 775 -21.42 10.75 -32.35
CA PHE A 775 -22.57 11.38 -32.99
C PHE A 775 -22.75 10.95 -34.45
N LEU A 776 -21.66 10.75 -35.19
CA LEU A 776 -21.71 10.22 -36.55
C LEU A 776 -22.26 8.79 -36.56
N ASP A 777 -21.77 7.94 -35.66
CA ASP A 777 -22.26 6.56 -35.52
C ASP A 777 -23.75 6.54 -35.13
N CYS A 778 -24.19 7.47 -34.26
CA CYS A 778 -25.60 7.65 -33.92
C CYS A 778 -26.46 8.03 -35.15
N LEU A 779 -25.95 8.84 -36.10
CA LEU A 779 -26.70 9.22 -37.30
C LEU A 779 -26.98 8.05 -38.23
N ASP A 780 -26.09 7.05 -38.26
CA ASP A 780 -26.26 5.87 -39.11
C ASP A 780 -27.40 4.96 -38.62
N HIS A 781 -27.68 4.99 -37.32
CA HIS A 781 -28.61 4.05 -36.67
C HIS A 781 -29.90 4.69 -36.18
N ILE A 782 -29.90 5.99 -35.88
CA ILE A 782 -31.09 6.72 -35.43
C ILE A 782 -31.78 7.37 -36.62
N GLN A 783 -33.02 6.97 -36.89
CA GLN A 783 -33.82 7.50 -38.00
C GLN A 783 -34.90 8.50 -37.56
N GLN A 784 -35.10 8.71 -36.25
CA GLN A 784 -36.14 9.60 -35.75
C GLN A 784 -35.81 11.07 -36.06
N PRO A 785 -36.60 11.80 -36.89
CA PRO A 785 -36.19 13.11 -37.42
C PRO A 785 -35.84 14.16 -36.35
N LYS A 786 -36.60 14.21 -35.25
CA LYS A 786 -36.33 15.12 -34.13
C LYS A 786 -34.99 14.84 -33.46
N LEU A 787 -34.68 13.56 -33.23
CA LEU A 787 -33.43 13.16 -32.58
C LEU A 787 -32.24 13.33 -33.52
N VAL A 788 -32.39 12.99 -34.81
CA VAL A 788 -31.41 13.28 -35.87
C VAL A 788 -31.09 14.77 -35.91
N GLY A 789 -32.10 15.64 -35.88
CA GLY A 789 -31.85 17.09 -35.85
C GLY A 789 -31.13 17.54 -34.57
N SER A 790 -31.43 16.95 -33.40
CA SER A 790 -30.68 17.21 -32.17
C SER A 790 -29.22 16.76 -32.25
N ILE A 791 -28.95 15.59 -32.84
CA ILE A 791 -27.59 15.09 -33.07
C ILE A 791 -26.82 16.04 -34.00
N LYS A 792 -27.43 16.45 -35.11
CA LYS A 792 -26.82 17.41 -36.05
C LYS A 792 -26.55 18.77 -35.39
N LEU A 793 -27.40 19.22 -34.47
CA LEU A 793 -27.12 20.42 -33.67
C LEU A 793 -25.86 20.24 -32.81
N GLN A 794 -25.69 19.09 -32.14
CA GLN A 794 -24.47 18.84 -31.34
C GLN A 794 -23.21 18.82 -32.22
N ILE A 795 -23.28 18.20 -33.41
CA ILE A 795 -22.18 18.23 -34.39
C ILE A 795 -21.85 19.67 -34.83
N ALA A 796 -22.87 20.48 -35.10
CA ALA A 796 -22.69 21.89 -35.46
C ALA A 796 -22.00 22.69 -34.34
N MET A 797 -22.31 22.41 -33.07
CA MET A 797 -21.62 23.03 -31.93
C MET A 797 -20.13 22.63 -31.86
N ILE A 798 -19.80 21.37 -32.15
CA ILE A 798 -18.40 20.90 -32.18
C ILE A 798 -17.62 21.65 -33.26
N TYR A 799 -18.13 21.70 -34.49
CA TYR A 799 -17.48 22.43 -35.58
C TYR A 799 -17.40 23.93 -35.31
N SER A 800 -18.45 24.53 -34.75
CA SER A 800 -18.45 25.93 -34.30
C SER A 800 -17.33 26.21 -33.30
N SER A 801 -17.10 25.31 -32.34
CA SER A 801 -16.03 25.45 -31.34
C SER A 801 -14.63 25.20 -31.91
N SER A 802 -14.54 24.38 -32.97
CA SER A 802 -13.29 24.05 -33.67
C SER A 802 -12.96 25.02 -34.80
N GLN A 803 -13.68 26.14 -34.91
CA GLN A 803 -13.53 27.17 -35.95
C GLN A 803 -13.76 26.67 -37.40
N ASP A 804 -14.41 25.51 -37.59
CA ASP A 804 -14.87 25.08 -38.91
C ASP A 804 -16.28 25.62 -39.19
N HIS A 805 -16.32 26.90 -39.57
CA HIS A 805 -17.56 27.63 -39.77
C HIS A 805 -18.43 27.04 -40.89
N ALA A 806 -17.81 26.51 -41.95
CA ALA A 806 -18.54 25.94 -43.09
C ALA A 806 -19.36 24.71 -42.68
N ARG A 807 -18.73 23.73 -42.00
CA ARG A 807 -19.44 22.54 -41.52
C ARG A 807 -20.41 22.89 -40.38
N ALA A 808 -20.08 23.87 -39.54
CA ALA A 808 -21.01 24.34 -38.51
C ALA A 808 -22.33 24.86 -39.11
N ILE A 809 -22.25 25.68 -40.16
CA ILE A 809 -23.43 26.22 -40.88
C ILE A 809 -24.21 25.10 -41.56
N GLU A 810 -23.51 24.15 -42.21
CA GLU A 810 -24.13 23.03 -42.90
C GLU A 810 -25.00 22.20 -41.95
N TYR A 811 -24.41 21.67 -40.88
CA TYR A 811 -25.11 20.83 -39.91
C TYR A 811 -26.19 21.61 -39.15
N ALA A 812 -25.96 22.89 -38.83
CA ALA A 812 -26.97 23.74 -38.21
C ALA A 812 -28.20 23.92 -39.12
N THR A 813 -27.99 24.19 -40.41
CA THR A 813 -29.08 24.34 -41.38
C THR A 813 -29.88 23.04 -41.53
N GLN A 814 -29.20 21.89 -41.53
CA GLN A 814 -29.86 20.59 -41.56
C GLN A 814 -30.66 20.32 -40.27
N ALA A 815 -30.10 20.62 -39.09
CA ALA A 815 -30.79 20.48 -37.81
C ALA A 815 -32.05 21.36 -37.72
N GLN A 816 -31.98 22.59 -38.23
CA GLN A 816 -33.09 23.53 -38.27
C GLN A 816 -34.27 23.01 -39.12
N LYS A 817 -33.98 22.33 -40.24
CA LYS A 817 -35.02 21.75 -41.12
C LYS A 817 -35.75 20.56 -40.47
N LEU A 818 -35.05 19.80 -39.62
CA LEU A 818 -35.54 18.55 -39.02
C LEU A 818 -36.25 18.74 -37.68
N THR A 819 -36.04 19.88 -37.01
CA THR A 819 -36.52 20.12 -35.64
C THR A 819 -37.38 21.39 -35.54
N LYS A 820 -38.01 21.59 -34.38
CA LYS A 820 -38.79 22.79 -34.03
C LYS A 820 -38.44 23.21 -32.60
N GLY A 821 -38.89 24.38 -32.18
CA GLY A 821 -38.69 24.85 -30.80
C GLY A 821 -37.24 25.24 -30.52
N SER A 822 -36.74 24.90 -29.32
CA SER A 822 -35.41 25.32 -28.84
C SER A 822 -34.26 24.84 -29.72
N VAL A 823 -34.30 23.59 -30.18
CA VAL A 823 -33.25 23.01 -31.05
C VAL A 823 -33.14 23.78 -32.37
N ALA A 824 -34.27 24.05 -33.02
CA ALA A 824 -34.29 24.81 -34.27
C ALA A 824 -33.85 26.28 -34.08
N MET A 825 -34.20 26.91 -32.95
CA MET A 825 -33.72 28.25 -32.62
C MET A 825 -32.21 28.28 -32.41
N GLN A 826 -31.67 27.29 -31.71
CA GLN A 826 -30.23 27.20 -31.44
C GLN A 826 -29.44 26.89 -32.72
N ALA A 827 -29.97 26.03 -33.59
CA ALA A 827 -29.42 25.79 -34.91
C ALA A 827 -29.43 27.07 -35.77
N SER A 828 -30.55 27.79 -35.80
CA SER A 828 -30.65 29.08 -36.51
C SER A 828 -29.66 30.11 -35.96
N HIS A 829 -29.46 30.15 -34.64
CA HIS A 829 -28.47 31.04 -34.02
C HIS A 829 -27.04 30.72 -34.50
N ILE A 830 -26.63 29.44 -34.49
CA ILE A 830 -25.29 29.02 -34.95
C ILE A 830 -25.09 29.35 -36.43
N ALA A 831 -26.08 29.07 -37.27
CA ALA A 831 -26.00 29.37 -38.71
C ALA A 831 -25.86 30.87 -38.98
N ILE A 832 -26.60 31.73 -38.26
CA ILE A 832 -26.50 33.19 -38.41
C ILE A 832 -25.18 33.72 -37.83
N LYS A 833 -24.78 33.22 -36.64
CA LYS A 833 -23.56 33.63 -35.94
C LYS A 833 -22.30 33.47 -36.81
N HIS A 834 -22.25 32.45 -37.65
CA HIS A 834 -21.09 32.18 -38.52
C HIS A 834 -21.27 32.58 -39.99
N SER A 835 -22.41 33.17 -40.34
CA SER A 835 -22.67 33.66 -41.70
C SER A 835 -22.15 35.08 -41.91
N ASP A 836 -21.91 35.44 -43.17
CA ASP A 836 -21.45 36.77 -43.60
C ASP A 836 -22.61 37.76 -43.84
N LEU A 837 -23.76 37.55 -43.18
CA LEU A 837 -24.95 38.38 -43.36
C LEU A 837 -24.78 39.75 -42.67
N ALA A 838 -25.02 40.84 -43.40
CA ALA A 838 -25.03 42.18 -42.83
C ALA A 838 -26.13 42.40 -41.77
N THR A 839 -27.18 41.57 -41.75
CA THR A 839 -28.30 41.63 -40.79
C THR A 839 -28.06 40.81 -39.51
N LYS A 840 -26.88 40.20 -39.36
CA LYS A 840 -26.52 39.26 -38.29
C LYS A 840 -26.98 39.71 -36.90
N ASP A 841 -26.59 40.89 -36.44
CA ASP A 841 -26.91 41.36 -35.08
C ASP A 841 -28.41 41.62 -34.88
N SER A 842 -29.09 42.15 -35.90
CA SER A 842 -30.54 42.34 -35.89
C SER A 842 -31.27 41.00 -35.78
N ASP A 843 -30.81 39.99 -36.52
CA ASP A 843 -31.44 38.68 -36.54
C ASP A 843 -31.16 37.87 -35.27
N ILE A 844 -29.94 37.97 -34.71
CA ILE A 844 -29.62 37.40 -33.38
C ILE A 844 -30.50 38.04 -32.31
N SER A 845 -30.71 39.36 -32.33
CA SER A 845 -31.60 40.05 -31.39
C SER A 845 -33.06 39.56 -31.48
N LYS A 846 -33.56 39.31 -32.69
CA LYS A 846 -34.90 38.72 -32.89
C LYS A 846 -34.99 37.29 -32.34
N ILE A 847 -33.92 36.49 -32.48
CA ILE A 847 -33.85 35.13 -31.92
C ILE A 847 -33.83 35.19 -30.40
N GLN A 848 -32.98 36.03 -29.82
CA GLN A 848 -32.85 36.21 -28.37
C GLN A 848 -34.19 36.59 -27.71
N ALA A 849 -34.92 37.55 -28.27
CA ALA A 849 -36.23 37.95 -27.77
C ALA A 849 -37.23 36.78 -27.74
N LYS A 850 -37.20 35.90 -28.75
CA LYS A 850 -38.01 34.67 -28.78
C LYS A 850 -37.48 33.60 -27.81
N ALA A 851 -36.17 33.50 -27.66
CA ALA A 851 -35.50 32.51 -26.82
C ALA A 851 -35.81 32.71 -25.34
N LYS A 852 -36.01 33.96 -24.88
CA LYS A 852 -36.28 34.30 -23.49
C LYS A 852 -37.40 33.48 -22.83
N THR A 853 -38.40 33.02 -23.59
CA THR A 853 -39.49 32.17 -23.07
C THR A 853 -39.54 30.78 -23.68
N LYS A 854 -38.92 30.56 -24.85
CA LYS A 854 -39.04 29.30 -25.61
C LYS A 854 -37.76 28.46 -25.66
N ALA A 855 -36.62 29.05 -25.32
CA ALA A 855 -35.30 28.43 -25.39
C ALA A 855 -34.38 29.09 -24.36
N THR A 856 -34.66 28.85 -23.08
CA THR A 856 -34.01 29.53 -21.94
C THR A 856 -32.49 29.40 -21.97
N THR A 857 -31.96 28.20 -22.22
CA THR A 857 -30.50 27.98 -22.35
C THR A 857 -29.87 28.74 -23.52
N LEU A 858 -30.58 28.90 -24.64
CA LEU A 858 -30.10 29.71 -25.76
C LEU A 858 -30.08 31.20 -25.38
N TYR A 859 -31.12 31.68 -24.72
CA TYR A 859 -31.17 33.04 -24.20
C TYR A 859 -29.99 33.30 -23.26
N SER A 860 -29.77 32.44 -22.27
CA SER A 860 -28.65 32.57 -21.33
C SER A 860 -27.30 32.63 -22.04
N ASN A 861 -27.10 31.79 -23.07
CA ASN A 861 -25.86 31.81 -23.84
C ASN A 861 -25.66 33.12 -24.61
N ILE A 862 -26.70 33.65 -25.25
CA ILE A 862 -26.61 34.93 -25.98
C ILE A 862 -26.37 36.10 -25.01
N GLU A 863 -27.05 36.11 -23.85
CA GLU A 863 -26.82 37.13 -22.82
C GLU A 863 -25.39 37.08 -22.26
N LEU A 864 -24.82 35.90 -22.03
CA LEU A 864 -23.42 35.76 -21.61
C LEU A 864 -22.47 36.29 -22.68
N GLU A 865 -22.66 35.91 -23.94
CA GLU A 865 -21.81 36.39 -25.05
C GLU A 865 -21.84 37.92 -25.16
N ARG A 866 -23.01 38.54 -25.00
CA ARG A 866 -23.13 40.01 -25.00
C ARG A 866 -22.52 40.65 -23.76
N ALA A 867 -22.68 40.04 -22.59
CA ALA A 867 -22.07 40.55 -21.37
C ALA A 867 -20.53 40.49 -21.44
N ASP A 868 -19.96 39.50 -22.13
CA ASP A 868 -18.52 39.39 -22.36
C ASP A 868 -17.99 40.50 -23.29
N GLU A 869 -18.83 41.09 -24.15
CA GLU A 869 -18.50 42.24 -25.03
C GLU A 869 -18.57 43.61 -24.33
N LEU A 870 -19.16 43.68 -23.13
CA LEU A 870 -19.26 44.91 -22.36
C LEU A 870 -17.97 45.21 -21.59
N ASP A 871 -17.63 46.50 -21.50
CA ASP A 871 -16.58 47.01 -20.63
C ASP A 871 -16.88 46.69 -19.16
N GLU A 872 -15.82 46.55 -18.35
CA GLU A 872 -15.95 46.33 -16.91
C GLU A 872 -16.56 47.57 -16.24
N GLY A 873 -17.85 47.47 -15.90
CA GLY A 873 -18.63 48.59 -15.36
C GLY A 873 -19.95 48.17 -14.70
N PRO A 874 -20.68 49.13 -14.10
CA PRO A 874 -21.94 48.85 -13.38
C PRO A 874 -23.02 48.18 -14.24
N GLU A 875 -23.05 48.48 -15.54
CA GLU A 875 -23.99 47.88 -16.49
C GLU A 875 -23.80 46.36 -16.61
N LYS A 876 -22.54 45.92 -16.76
CA LYS A 876 -22.17 44.49 -16.83
C LYS A 876 -22.56 43.76 -15.54
N VAL A 877 -22.35 44.39 -14.38
CA VAL A 877 -22.75 43.84 -13.07
C VAL A 877 -24.27 43.60 -13.01
N GLU A 878 -25.09 44.60 -13.35
CA GLU A 878 -26.55 44.46 -13.25
C GLU A 878 -27.11 43.43 -14.25
N ILE A 879 -26.57 43.38 -15.48
CA ILE A 879 -26.96 42.37 -16.48
C ILE A 879 -26.63 40.96 -15.99
N LEU A 880 -25.41 40.73 -15.52
CA LEU A 880 -24.99 39.41 -15.04
C LEU A 880 -25.77 38.99 -13.78
N LYS A 881 -26.09 39.94 -12.89
CA LYS A 881 -26.94 39.67 -11.72
C LYS A 881 -28.35 39.23 -12.10
N ALA A 882 -28.97 39.94 -13.03
CA ALA A 882 -30.28 39.58 -13.56
C ALA A 882 -30.25 38.20 -14.25
N LEU A 883 -29.15 37.91 -14.96
CA LEU A 883 -28.94 36.64 -15.61
C LEU A 883 -28.77 35.48 -14.62
N VAL A 884 -28.04 35.66 -13.51
CA VAL A 884 -27.93 34.65 -12.45
C VAL A 884 -29.32 34.26 -11.93
N GLY A 885 -30.18 35.25 -11.64
CA GLY A 885 -31.57 35.00 -11.22
C GLY A 885 -32.37 34.28 -12.31
N TYR A 886 -32.27 34.73 -13.56
CA TYR A 886 -32.94 34.09 -14.70
C TYR A 886 -32.53 32.62 -14.87
N CYS A 887 -31.23 32.30 -14.81
CA CYS A 887 -30.74 30.93 -14.93
C CYS A 887 -31.23 30.04 -13.77
N HIS A 888 -31.27 30.58 -12.55
CA HIS A 888 -31.79 29.87 -11.38
C HIS A 888 -33.28 29.49 -11.57
N ASP A 889 -34.12 30.47 -11.93
CA ASP A 889 -35.56 30.28 -12.11
C ASP A 889 -35.88 29.29 -13.26
N ASN A 890 -35.03 29.28 -14.29
CA ASN A 890 -35.19 28.42 -15.47
C ASN A 890 -34.40 27.09 -15.40
N LYS A 891 -33.78 26.77 -14.25
CA LYS A 891 -33.03 25.52 -14.02
C LYS A 891 -31.88 25.29 -15.02
N ASP A 892 -31.18 26.36 -15.38
CA ASP A 892 -30.04 26.35 -16.31
C ASP A 892 -28.71 26.46 -15.55
N LEU A 893 -28.34 25.37 -14.85
CA LEU A 893 -27.25 25.40 -13.86
C LEU A 893 -25.88 25.73 -14.46
N TYR A 894 -25.54 25.16 -15.63
CA TYR A 894 -24.25 25.43 -16.28
C TYR A 894 -24.05 26.92 -16.57
N ASN A 895 -25.08 27.58 -17.11
CA ASN A 895 -25.03 29.01 -17.35
C ASN A 895 -25.21 29.83 -16.07
N GLN A 896 -25.92 29.33 -15.06
CA GLN A 896 -25.95 29.95 -13.74
C GLN A 896 -24.55 30.03 -13.14
N ILE A 897 -23.74 28.96 -13.24
CA ILE A 897 -22.34 28.95 -12.79
C ILE A 897 -21.52 29.98 -13.58
N ARG A 898 -21.60 29.96 -14.92
CA ARG A 898 -20.88 30.93 -15.77
C ARG A 898 -21.25 32.37 -15.45
N ALA A 899 -22.54 32.66 -15.30
CA ALA A 899 -23.05 33.98 -14.96
C ALA A 899 -22.64 34.41 -13.56
N THR A 900 -22.64 33.50 -12.57
CA THR A 900 -22.21 33.79 -11.20
C THR A 900 -20.72 34.12 -11.14
N LEU A 901 -19.88 33.36 -11.86
CA LEU A 901 -18.45 33.65 -11.97
C LEU A 901 -18.18 34.96 -12.72
N GLY A 902 -18.92 35.24 -13.79
CA GLY A 902 -18.85 36.52 -14.50
C GLY A 902 -19.26 37.70 -13.60
N HIS A 903 -20.38 37.55 -12.89
CA HIS A 903 -20.91 38.56 -11.98
C HIS A 903 -19.90 38.88 -10.87
N ALA A 904 -19.35 37.86 -10.21
CA ALA A 904 -18.38 38.06 -9.14
C ALA A 904 -17.10 38.76 -9.64
N ASP A 905 -16.61 38.42 -10.83
CA ASP A 905 -15.44 39.07 -11.45
C ASP A 905 -15.70 40.55 -11.76
N ALA A 906 -16.89 40.85 -12.32
CA ALA A 906 -17.32 42.22 -12.61
C ALA A 906 -17.53 43.05 -11.33
N VAL A 907 -18.15 42.47 -10.29
CA VAL A 907 -18.33 43.14 -8.99
C VAL A 907 -16.98 43.43 -8.33
N MET A 908 -16.04 42.47 -8.35
CA MET A 908 -14.69 42.69 -7.84
C MET A 908 -13.97 43.83 -8.57
N SER A 909 -14.17 43.95 -9.88
CA SER A 909 -13.56 45.02 -10.69
C SER A 909 -14.19 46.40 -10.43
N VAL A 910 -15.50 46.46 -10.18
CA VAL A 910 -16.25 47.72 -10.01
C VAL A 910 -16.31 48.20 -8.57
N ARG A 911 -16.59 47.30 -7.61
CA ARG A 911 -16.80 47.62 -6.19
C ARG A 911 -15.61 47.27 -5.32
N GLY A 912 -14.78 46.31 -5.74
CA GLY A 912 -13.62 45.86 -4.97
C GLY A 912 -13.93 44.87 -3.85
N GLU A 913 -15.19 44.51 -3.58
CA GLU A 913 -15.56 43.54 -2.54
C GLU A 913 -16.80 42.71 -2.89
N LEU A 914 -16.90 41.51 -2.31
CA LEU A 914 -18.05 40.61 -2.42
C LEU A 914 -18.78 40.43 -1.07
N GLU A 915 -20.10 40.29 -1.17
CA GLU A 915 -21.00 40.00 -0.07
C GLU A 915 -20.82 38.55 0.45
N PRO A 916 -21.06 38.27 1.74
CA PRO A 916 -20.92 36.92 2.31
C PRO A 916 -21.74 35.84 1.58
N LYS A 917 -22.93 36.21 1.06
CA LYS A 917 -23.78 35.29 0.28
C LYS A 917 -23.16 34.93 -1.07
N GLU A 918 -22.46 35.86 -1.71
CA GLU A 918 -21.79 35.65 -3.00
C GLU A 918 -20.57 34.75 -2.80
N ILE A 919 -19.81 34.98 -1.72
CA ILE A 919 -18.68 34.12 -1.33
C ILE A 919 -19.16 32.70 -1.07
N SER A 920 -20.24 32.53 -0.29
CA SER A 920 -20.82 31.20 -0.03
C SER A 920 -21.25 30.50 -1.32
N ALA A 921 -21.85 31.22 -2.27
CA ALA A 921 -22.24 30.65 -3.57
C ALA A 921 -21.01 30.24 -4.40
N LEU A 922 -19.95 31.05 -4.40
CA LEU A 922 -18.69 30.73 -5.07
C LEU A 922 -18.02 29.48 -4.46
N ILE A 923 -18.06 29.31 -3.14
CA ILE A 923 -17.53 28.11 -2.47
C ILE A 923 -18.32 26.87 -2.88
N SER A 924 -19.66 26.94 -2.96
CA SER A 924 -20.45 25.81 -3.48
C SER A 924 -20.13 25.49 -4.94
N ILE A 925 -19.94 26.52 -5.77
CA ILE A 925 -19.53 26.36 -7.17
C ILE A 925 -18.13 25.74 -7.27
N TYR A 926 -17.19 26.17 -6.43
CA TYR A 926 -15.83 25.64 -6.39
C TYR A 926 -15.84 24.13 -6.18
N HIS A 927 -16.54 23.64 -5.15
CA HIS A 927 -16.65 22.20 -4.88
C HIS A 927 -17.31 21.44 -6.03
N HIS A 928 -18.34 22.00 -6.66
CA HIS A 928 -18.98 21.38 -7.81
C HIS A 928 -18.01 21.24 -9.00
N LEU A 929 -17.28 22.30 -9.33
CA LEU A 929 -16.33 22.33 -10.44
C LEU A 929 -15.08 21.47 -10.20
N TYR A 930 -14.70 21.30 -8.92
CA TYR A 930 -13.60 20.43 -8.52
C TYR A 930 -13.85 18.98 -8.98
N HIS A 931 -15.08 18.49 -8.87
CA HIS A 931 -15.46 17.12 -9.23
C HIS A 931 -15.65 16.91 -10.73
N ASP A 932 -16.20 17.88 -11.47
CA ASP A 932 -16.59 17.67 -12.87
C ASP A 932 -15.49 17.97 -13.90
N ASN A 933 -14.26 18.24 -13.46
CA ASN A 933 -13.09 18.47 -14.31
C ASN A 933 -13.21 19.66 -15.30
N LEU A 934 -14.10 20.63 -15.03
CA LEU A 934 -14.29 21.84 -15.83
C LEU A 934 -13.18 22.88 -15.55
N THR A 935 -11.97 22.58 -15.99
CA THR A 935 -10.70 23.26 -15.63
C THR A 935 -10.74 24.78 -15.77
N ASN A 936 -11.32 25.30 -16.86
CA ASN A 936 -11.39 26.74 -17.10
C ASN A 936 -12.28 27.47 -16.08
N LEU A 937 -13.46 26.90 -15.78
CA LEU A 937 -14.39 27.48 -14.82
C LEU A 937 -13.84 27.33 -13.40
N HIS A 938 -13.24 26.18 -13.08
CA HIS A 938 -12.59 25.95 -11.78
C HIS A 938 -11.47 26.98 -11.54
N SER A 939 -10.60 27.19 -12.53
CA SER A 939 -9.50 28.17 -12.45
C SER A 939 -10.03 29.61 -12.29
N LYS A 940 -11.11 29.97 -12.98
CA LYS A 940 -11.78 31.28 -12.81
C LYS A 940 -12.34 31.43 -11.39
N CYS A 941 -13.03 30.41 -10.88
CA CYS A 941 -13.58 30.41 -9.53
C CYS A 941 -12.48 30.53 -8.45
N HIS A 942 -11.40 29.73 -8.58
CA HIS A 942 -10.24 29.80 -7.70
C HIS A 942 -9.64 31.22 -7.67
N ARG A 943 -9.38 31.84 -8.84
CA ARG A 943 -8.82 33.20 -8.93
C ARG A 943 -9.68 34.22 -8.19
N ILE A 944 -11.00 34.15 -8.35
CA ILE A 944 -11.94 35.07 -7.69
C ILE A 944 -11.89 34.87 -6.18
N LEU A 945 -12.03 33.63 -5.70
CA LEU A 945 -11.99 33.31 -4.27
C LEU A 945 -10.65 33.71 -3.62
N TRP A 946 -9.53 33.45 -4.31
CA TRP A 946 -8.20 33.87 -3.86
C TRP A 946 -8.12 35.37 -3.65
N SER A 947 -8.54 36.15 -4.66
CA SER A 947 -8.49 37.61 -4.62
C SER A 947 -9.35 38.18 -3.48
N VAL A 948 -10.52 37.57 -3.23
CA VAL A 948 -11.43 37.97 -2.15
C VAL A 948 -10.81 37.72 -0.77
N PHE A 949 -10.25 36.53 -0.54
CA PHE A 949 -9.65 36.22 0.76
C PHE A 949 -8.34 36.98 1.00
N GLU A 950 -7.56 37.23 -0.06
CA GLU A 950 -6.37 38.07 -0.02
C GLU A 950 -6.69 39.51 0.39
N GLN A 951 -7.71 40.14 -0.22
CA GLN A 951 -8.15 41.48 0.15
C GLN A 951 -8.69 41.57 1.59
N LYS A 952 -9.38 40.52 2.06
CA LYS A 952 -9.91 40.45 3.43
C LYS A 952 -8.86 40.05 4.46
N ASN A 953 -7.63 39.75 4.04
CA ASN A 953 -6.59 39.15 4.88
C ASN A 953 -7.07 37.89 5.63
N ASP A 954 -7.94 37.11 4.97
CA ASP A 954 -8.53 35.88 5.52
C ASP A 954 -7.59 34.69 5.24
N ILE A 955 -6.51 34.65 6.02
CA ILE A 955 -5.45 33.66 5.88
C ILE A 955 -5.97 32.22 6.03
N ILE A 956 -6.96 31.99 6.90
CA ILE A 956 -7.51 30.66 7.16
C ILE A 956 -8.16 30.12 5.89
N ASN A 957 -9.06 30.91 5.26
CA ASN A 957 -9.70 30.48 4.02
C ASN A 957 -8.73 30.44 2.83
N LEU A 958 -7.69 31.28 2.79
CA LEU A 958 -6.62 31.17 1.78
C LEU A 958 -5.87 29.83 1.89
N LEU A 959 -5.46 29.45 3.10
CA LEU A 959 -4.77 28.18 3.34
C LEU A 959 -5.65 26.98 2.99
N GLN A 960 -6.95 27.04 3.35
CA GLN A 960 -7.90 26.01 2.95
C GLN A 960 -8.05 25.95 1.43
N LEU A 961 -8.28 27.08 0.76
CA LEU A 961 -8.39 27.14 -0.70
C LEU A 961 -7.13 26.58 -1.37
N PHE A 962 -5.93 26.91 -0.86
CA PHE A 962 -4.67 26.36 -1.34
C PHE A 962 -4.61 24.85 -1.16
N LYS A 963 -4.98 24.30 0.00
CA LYS A 963 -5.00 22.85 0.25
C LYS A 963 -5.83 22.12 -0.80
N TYR A 964 -7.06 22.56 -1.06
CA TYR A 964 -7.93 21.93 -2.05
C TYR A 964 -7.44 22.16 -3.50
N SER A 965 -6.90 23.34 -3.81
CA SER A 965 -6.47 23.68 -5.17
C SER A 965 -5.15 23.00 -5.55
N SER A 966 -4.21 22.90 -4.60
CA SER A 966 -2.94 22.16 -4.75
C SER A 966 -3.22 20.70 -5.12
N LEU A 967 -4.12 20.03 -4.39
CA LEU A 967 -4.59 18.68 -4.74
C LEU A 967 -5.17 18.63 -6.17
N TYR A 968 -6.06 19.56 -6.52
CA TYR A 968 -6.66 19.64 -7.87
C TYR A 968 -5.61 19.76 -8.99
N TRP A 969 -4.59 20.59 -8.79
CA TRP A 969 -3.55 20.88 -9.76
C TRP A 969 -2.56 19.71 -9.91
N ARG A 970 -2.14 19.10 -8.79
CA ARG A 970 -1.24 17.94 -8.78
C ARG A 970 -1.85 16.72 -9.48
N LEU A 971 -3.15 16.46 -9.26
CA LEU A 971 -3.87 15.39 -9.97
C LEU A 971 -3.83 15.53 -11.50
N ARG A 972 -3.60 16.74 -12.01
CA ARG A 972 -3.57 17.08 -13.44
C ARG A 972 -2.18 17.43 -13.95
N ASP A 973 -1.14 17.17 -13.15
CA ASP A 973 0.24 17.49 -13.48
C ASP A 973 0.45 18.96 -13.88
N ASN A 974 -0.24 19.89 -13.19
CA ASN A 974 -0.15 21.33 -13.46
C ASN A 974 0.52 22.07 -12.31
N GLN A 975 1.85 22.12 -12.30
CA GLN A 975 2.61 22.65 -11.16
C GLN A 975 2.63 24.19 -11.05
N LYS A 976 2.44 24.90 -12.17
CA LYS A 976 2.61 26.37 -12.22
C LYS A 976 1.68 27.14 -11.27
N PRO A 977 0.36 26.88 -11.23
CA PRO A 977 -0.54 27.57 -10.30
C PRO A 977 -0.20 27.32 -8.82
N GLU A 978 0.33 26.12 -8.50
CA GLU A 978 0.76 25.79 -7.14
C GLU A 978 1.95 26.66 -6.72
N LEU A 979 2.96 26.76 -7.58
CA LEU A 979 4.15 27.59 -7.33
C LEU A 979 3.79 29.07 -7.21
N ASP A 980 2.91 29.58 -8.07
CA ASP A 980 2.42 30.96 -8.02
C ASP A 980 1.71 31.24 -6.68
N ALA A 981 0.88 30.31 -6.20
CA ALA A 981 0.21 30.42 -4.91
C ALA A 981 1.19 30.42 -3.73
N VAL A 982 2.21 29.55 -3.75
CA VAL A 982 3.28 29.52 -2.73
C VAL A 982 4.05 30.84 -2.69
N ASN A 983 4.36 31.42 -3.84
CA ASN A 983 5.05 32.71 -3.94
C ASN A 983 4.19 33.87 -3.43
N LYS A 984 2.88 33.85 -3.69
CA LYS A 984 1.94 34.84 -3.13
C LYS A 984 1.90 34.78 -1.60
N PHE A 985 1.90 33.58 -1.01
CA PHE A 985 1.97 33.43 0.43
C PHE A 985 3.25 34.01 1.06
N LYS A 986 4.40 33.92 0.37
CA LYS A 986 5.64 34.57 0.80
C LYS A 986 5.49 36.10 0.83
N ALA A 987 4.84 36.68 -0.19
CA ALA A 987 4.57 38.11 -0.25
C ALA A 987 3.61 38.60 0.85
N LEU A 988 2.67 37.75 1.29
CA LEU A 988 1.74 38.04 2.39
C LEU A 988 2.39 37.99 3.79
N GLY A 989 3.67 37.60 3.90
CA GLY A 989 4.40 37.63 5.16
C GLY A 989 3.88 36.62 6.19
N LEU A 990 3.40 35.45 5.75
CA LEU A 990 3.03 34.38 6.68
C LEU A 990 4.22 34.02 7.57
N PRO A 991 4.03 33.83 8.89
CA PRO A 991 5.10 33.40 9.79
C PRO A 991 5.82 32.16 9.26
N GLU A 992 7.10 31.99 9.59
CA GLU A 992 7.81 30.75 9.23
C GLU A 992 7.17 29.50 9.86
N THR A 993 6.45 29.68 10.97
CA THR A 993 5.68 28.66 11.69
C THR A 993 4.36 29.26 12.20
N LEU A 994 3.22 28.94 11.56
CA LEU A 994 1.90 29.18 12.13
C LEU A 994 1.53 28.03 13.09
N ALA A 995 0.76 28.33 14.14
CA ALA A 995 0.44 27.45 15.25
C ALA A 995 -0.07 26.05 14.83
N GLU A 996 0.89 25.11 14.77
CA GLU A 996 0.97 23.65 14.96
C GLU A 996 -0.23 22.71 14.77
N ARG A 997 -1.49 23.17 14.63
CA ARG A 997 -2.66 22.27 14.54
C ARG A 997 -3.68 22.56 13.46
N ASP A 998 -3.59 23.69 12.75
CA ASP A 998 -4.48 23.89 11.60
C ASP A 998 -4.04 22.96 10.44
N PRO A 999 -4.90 22.03 9.96
CA PRO A 999 -4.52 21.08 8.93
C PRO A 999 -4.16 21.73 7.58
N ALA A 1000 -4.71 22.91 7.28
CA ALA A 1000 -4.43 23.62 6.04
C ALA A 1000 -3.09 24.37 6.12
N ALA A 1001 -2.77 24.96 7.27
CA ALA A 1001 -1.46 25.53 7.54
C ALA A 1001 -0.36 24.47 7.47
N ALA A 1002 -0.54 23.33 8.15
CA ALA A 1002 0.43 22.23 8.12
C ALA A 1002 0.65 21.71 6.70
N TYR A 1003 -0.43 21.58 5.91
CA TYR A 1003 -0.34 21.20 4.50
C TYR A 1003 0.48 22.22 3.69
N TYR A 1004 0.24 23.52 3.85
CA TYR A 1004 1.00 24.57 3.17
C TYR A 1004 2.50 24.51 3.48
N TYR A 1005 2.90 24.47 4.75
CA TYR A 1005 4.32 24.43 5.10
C TYR A 1005 4.99 23.12 4.67
N GLY A 1006 4.28 22.00 4.76
CA GLY A 1006 4.77 20.73 4.25
C GLY A 1006 5.01 20.77 2.73
N ARG A 1007 4.08 21.35 1.96
CA ARG A 1007 4.26 21.56 0.51
C ARG A 1007 5.39 22.52 0.20
N ARG A 1008 5.48 23.65 0.92
CA ARG A 1008 6.57 24.63 0.72
C ARG A 1008 7.93 23.98 0.92
N ALA A 1009 8.10 23.19 1.99
CA ALA A 1009 9.34 22.47 2.27
C ALA A 1009 9.70 21.49 1.14
N THR A 1010 8.73 20.75 0.60
CA THR A 1010 8.96 19.83 -0.53
C THR A 1010 9.28 20.53 -1.86
N ILE A 1011 8.74 21.75 -2.09
CA ILE A 1011 9.02 22.52 -3.31
C ILE A 1011 10.40 23.19 -3.23
N GLU A 1012 10.87 23.50 -2.02
CA GLU A 1012 12.16 24.17 -1.77
C GLU A 1012 13.33 23.19 -1.60
N SER A 1013 13.06 21.92 -1.23
CA SER A 1013 14.01 20.80 -1.24
C SER A 1013 14.26 20.29 -2.65
#